data_AF-A0A1F7L0W7-F1
#
_entry.id   AF-A0A1F7L0W7-F1
#
_cell.length_a   1.000
_cell.length_b   1.000
_cell.length_c   1.000
_cell.angle_alpha   90.00
_cell.angle_beta   90.00
_cell.angle_gamma   90.00
#
_symmetry.space_group_name_H-M   'P 1'
#
loop_
_entity.id
_entity.type
_entity.pdbx_description
1 polymer ?
#
loop_
_entity_poly.entity_id
_entity_poly.type
_entity_poly.pdbx_seq_one_letter_code
_entity_poly.pdbx_strand_id
1 'polypeptide(L)'
;MTRKHIHLIAFILFSILLSCFYYHFVNLSTDTIILFLAQKIFLGKWLAGGILPLFNPHIFLGVPFAFDVGMGNIHPFNLFFALPYPLSFAVWVGITVFIFLYGFYLFFCSITKDKTLALLYTFILFFSGSGFVRLNNPTIFVTIAHYGIFLYSLSFLREKKGGYVLPLIVGFFMTISGHLQFVVYGYILGFLVAIFHYKISLKKTVLFFILLAFSTSWYYIFSLPLVMDSTRLGAGKEYADIGSIRPLQHLQLILPFYLGMIQNGSSWNAGPTTVILSSLLLVFLFIRTIYKRKIASYYVIILSICIFLSLGILNIPFFRGAGQIWVIIHIIILIIVASYKDSIALLVEERWRKSYLLLIFFSITAFVFFVSPLFPLLFQNGYAMLKHGAVSLFFTLDTVRAIGRLMGLSFIPMGLLGFMMYAGSMNKKYGIYFLLLFVFIEGLLVNYFHGYFIPASALSVKTSFPKSIDAKTYRIQSTSDVIPYTGFHTYMSSIMFRPPFSKEKSMIDLYEEQSYDKLKKTLVTIPTSWAAVANTYAVQGYNTFVPKKLATYFSNFSHNYQSEYSYIISRNEEFAKTTKTSHINALDTSRVTMNDDRWGRLGIRYIISDRPLKKYELLLKEGGTYYYEIESAPPIYRYIEGTDKETVAVPTYVNPNRVEFAISKKEISKKLVLIMNPKGFVAFQNGKEIPIEKGDFEMIIQPTQIGRLTVFYSPLRHLIEVFRKE
;
A
#
# COMPACT_ATOMS: atom_id res chain seq x y z
N MET A 1 -28.54 27.80 -10.81
CA MET A 1 -27.16 27.36 -10.49
C MET A 1 -26.21 27.83 -11.59
N THR A 2 -25.17 28.61 -11.26
CA THR A 2 -24.15 28.95 -12.26
C THR A 2 -23.38 27.68 -12.68
N ARG A 3 -22.90 27.59 -13.93
CA ARG A 3 -22.11 26.43 -14.43
C ARG A 3 -20.92 26.05 -13.53
N LYS A 4 -20.42 26.96 -12.69
CA LYS A 4 -19.35 26.70 -11.71
C LYS A 4 -19.77 25.71 -10.62
N HIS A 5 -21.03 25.68 -10.21
CA HIS A 5 -21.49 24.81 -9.12
C HIS A 5 -21.78 23.38 -9.59
N ILE A 6 -22.06 23.17 -10.88
CA ILE A 6 -22.42 21.85 -11.43
C ILE A 6 -21.24 20.87 -11.28
N HIS A 7 -20.01 21.29 -11.58
CA HIS A 7 -18.83 20.42 -11.44
C HIS A 7 -18.53 20.08 -9.98
N LEU A 8 -18.67 21.05 -9.08
CA LEU A 8 -18.48 20.82 -7.64
C LEU A 8 -19.50 19.80 -7.12
N ILE A 9 -20.77 19.97 -7.47
CA ILE A 9 -21.84 19.02 -7.11
C ILE A 9 -21.56 17.65 -7.72
N ALA A 10 -21.14 17.58 -8.98
CA ALA A 10 -20.77 16.31 -9.62
C ALA A 10 -19.63 15.60 -8.88
N PHE A 11 -18.59 16.33 -8.45
CA PHE A 11 -17.51 15.75 -7.65
C PHE A 11 -17.96 15.30 -6.27
N ILE A 12 -18.82 16.08 -5.60
CA ILE A 12 -19.41 15.69 -4.32
C ILE A 12 -20.23 14.42 -4.49
N LEU A 13 -21.17 14.39 -5.45
CA LEU A 13 -22.02 13.23 -5.72
C LEU A 13 -21.20 12.00 -6.12
N PHE A 14 -20.19 12.16 -6.97
CA PHE A 14 -19.31 11.06 -7.36
C PHE A 14 -18.49 10.54 -6.17
N SER A 15 -18.01 11.44 -5.31
CA SER A 15 -17.29 11.06 -4.09
C SER A 15 -18.19 10.34 -3.09
N ILE A 16 -19.45 10.79 -2.93
CA ILE A 16 -20.47 10.11 -2.13
C ILE A 16 -20.78 8.74 -2.71
N LEU A 17 -21.02 8.65 -4.02
CA LEU A 17 -21.30 7.39 -4.70
C LEU A 17 -20.15 6.39 -4.52
N LEU A 18 -18.90 6.85 -4.65
CA LEU A 18 -17.74 6.01 -4.41
C LEU A 18 -17.61 5.64 -2.92
N SER A 19 -17.96 6.53 -2.00
CA SER A 19 -18.00 6.22 -0.56
C SER A 19 -19.03 5.14 -0.24
N CYS A 20 -20.25 5.28 -0.77
CA CYS A 20 -21.33 4.29 -0.61
C CYS A 20 -20.91 2.96 -1.24
N PHE A 21 -20.28 3.00 -2.41
CA PHE A 21 -19.75 1.81 -3.05
C PHE A 21 -18.69 1.13 -2.17
N TYR A 22 -17.71 1.87 -1.64
CA TYR A 22 -16.70 1.34 -0.70
C TYR A 22 -17.30 0.84 0.62
N TYR A 23 -18.38 1.45 1.10
CA TYR A 23 -19.10 1.01 2.29
C TYR A 23 -19.70 -0.40 2.12
N HIS A 24 -20.25 -0.68 0.93
CA HIS A 24 -20.84 -1.98 0.62
C HIS A 24 -19.83 -3.01 0.07
N PHE A 25 -18.82 -2.53 -0.64
CA PHE A 25 -17.83 -3.29 -1.39
C PHE A 25 -16.44 -2.81 -1.02
N VAL A 26 -15.78 -3.49 -0.08
CA VAL A 26 -14.46 -3.06 0.37
C VAL A 26 -13.42 -3.59 -0.61
N ASN A 27 -12.75 -2.69 -1.31
CA ASN A 27 -11.55 -3.02 -2.08
C ASN A 27 -10.38 -3.08 -1.11
N LEU A 28 -9.84 -4.27 -0.91
CA LEU A 28 -8.79 -4.48 0.07
C LEU A 28 -7.64 -5.22 -0.56
N SER A 29 -6.54 -4.49 -0.75
CA SER A 29 -5.23 -5.14 -0.77
C SER A 29 -4.92 -5.67 0.62
N THR A 30 -4.08 -6.70 0.69
CA THR A 30 -3.54 -7.24 1.94
C THR A 30 -3.00 -6.13 2.85
N ASP A 31 -2.21 -5.20 2.30
CA ASP A 31 -1.65 -4.06 3.04
C ASP A 31 -2.75 -3.15 3.60
N THR A 32 -3.89 -3.01 2.92
CA THR A 32 -4.99 -2.19 3.42
C THR A 32 -5.64 -2.81 4.65
N ILE A 33 -5.88 -4.13 4.67
CA ILE A 33 -6.55 -4.81 5.79
C ILE A 33 -5.63 -4.89 7.01
N ILE A 34 -4.43 -5.41 6.77
CA ILE A 34 -3.47 -5.71 7.82
C ILE A 34 -2.90 -4.38 8.32
N LEU A 35 -2.25 -3.61 7.45
CA LEU A 35 -1.48 -2.47 7.90
C LEU A 35 -2.33 -1.22 8.11
N PHE A 36 -3.05 -0.77 7.07
CA PHE A 36 -3.74 0.52 7.11
C PHE A 36 -4.92 0.53 8.07
N LEU A 37 -5.91 -0.34 7.88
CA LEU A 37 -7.13 -0.32 8.68
C LEU A 37 -6.87 -0.62 10.15
N ALA A 38 -6.00 -1.58 10.48
CA ALA A 38 -5.70 -1.91 11.88
C ALA A 38 -5.12 -0.70 12.63
N GLN A 39 -4.17 0.01 12.03
CA GLN A 39 -3.60 1.22 12.63
C GLN A 39 -4.62 2.34 12.74
N LYS A 40 -5.44 2.57 11.71
CA LYS A 40 -6.42 3.67 11.74
C LYS A 40 -7.56 3.41 12.72
N ILE A 41 -8.00 2.17 12.88
CA ILE A 41 -8.99 1.81 13.90
C ILE A 41 -8.42 2.03 15.31
N PHE A 42 -7.16 1.62 15.56
CA PHE A 42 -6.49 1.89 16.83
C PHE A 42 -6.41 3.39 17.13
N LEU A 43 -5.98 4.18 16.14
CA LEU A 43 -5.95 5.63 16.23
C LEU A 43 -7.34 6.20 16.55
N GLY A 44 -8.35 5.75 15.82
CA GLY A 44 -9.75 6.14 15.99
C GLY A 44 -10.28 5.93 17.40
N LYS A 45 -10.04 4.75 17.99
CA LYS A 45 -10.46 4.43 19.37
C LYS A 45 -9.87 5.39 20.40
N TRP A 46 -8.59 5.72 20.28
CA TRP A 46 -7.92 6.64 21.22
C TRP A 46 -8.32 8.09 20.99
N LEU A 47 -8.48 8.51 19.73
CA LEU A 47 -8.97 9.85 19.41
C LEU A 47 -10.39 10.09 19.92
N ALA A 48 -11.27 9.09 19.83
CA ALA A 48 -12.62 9.17 20.41
C ALA A 48 -12.59 9.39 21.93
N GLY A 49 -11.53 8.96 22.61
CA GLY A 49 -11.27 9.22 24.03
C GLY A 49 -10.48 10.50 24.32
N GLY A 50 -10.24 11.36 23.32
CA GLY A 50 -9.46 12.60 23.48
C GLY A 50 -7.95 12.39 23.63
N ILE A 51 -7.43 11.22 23.24
CA ILE A 51 -6.03 10.83 23.43
C ILE A 51 -5.35 10.67 22.07
N LEU A 52 -4.24 11.38 21.86
CA LEU A 52 -3.37 11.15 20.70
C LEU A 52 -2.36 10.02 21.01
N PRO A 53 -2.43 8.85 20.34
CA PRO A 53 -1.46 7.78 20.55
C PRO A 53 -0.11 8.17 19.91
N LEU A 54 0.89 8.48 20.74
CA LEU A 54 2.27 8.73 20.30
C LEU A 54 3.02 7.41 20.11
N PHE A 55 2.65 6.41 20.89
CA PHE A 55 3.20 5.07 20.89
C PHE A 55 2.08 4.03 20.75
N ASN A 56 2.41 2.88 20.18
CA ASN A 56 1.55 1.73 20.23
C ASN A 56 2.24 0.62 21.03
N PRO A 57 1.86 0.39 22.29
CA PRO A 57 2.52 -0.60 23.16
C PRO A 57 2.18 -2.05 22.81
N HIS A 58 1.28 -2.25 21.85
CA HIS A 58 0.77 -3.57 21.54
C HIS A 58 1.26 -4.16 20.23
N ILE A 59 1.92 -3.37 19.38
CA ILE A 59 2.74 -3.91 18.30
C ILE A 59 3.99 -4.53 18.94
N PHE A 60 4.56 -5.61 18.40
CA PHE A 60 5.72 -6.29 19.00
C PHE A 60 6.79 -5.30 19.45
N LEU A 61 6.93 -5.20 20.79
CA LEU A 61 7.88 -4.35 21.49
C LEU A 61 7.60 -2.84 21.41
N GLY A 62 6.59 -2.43 20.65
CA GLY A 62 6.09 -1.09 20.54
C GLY A 62 7.01 -0.15 19.75
N VAL A 63 6.40 0.57 18.81
CA VAL A 63 7.07 1.53 17.94
C VAL A 63 6.44 2.91 18.08
N PRO A 64 7.19 4.00 17.80
CA PRO A 64 6.60 5.32 17.62
C PRO A 64 5.46 5.24 16.60
N PHE A 65 4.23 5.47 17.05
CA PHE A 65 3.01 5.26 16.24
C PHE A 65 2.62 6.52 15.48
N ALA A 66 2.55 7.66 16.16
CA ALA A 66 2.17 8.94 15.53
C ALA A 66 3.14 9.34 14.40
N PHE A 67 4.41 8.96 14.54
CA PHE A 67 5.52 9.36 13.67
C PHE A 67 5.93 8.27 12.67
N ASP A 68 5.07 7.28 12.39
CA ASP A 68 5.29 6.35 11.28
C ASP A 68 5.11 7.08 9.94
N VAL A 69 6.25 7.48 9.35
CA VAL A 69 6.33 8.15 8.03
C VAL A 69 5.75 7.33 6.88
N GLY A 70 5.56 6.03 7.09
CA GLY A 70 4.91 5.11 6.16
C GLY A 70 3.39 5.15 6.18
N MET A 71 2.79 5.67 7.25
CA MET A 71 1.37 5.51 7.54
C MET A 71 0.62 6.82 7.73
N GLY A 72 1.34 7.94 7.92
CA GLY A 72 0.73 9.27 7.99
C GLY A 72 -0.30 9.39 9.10
N ASN A 73 0.00 8.84 10.29
CA ASN A 73 -0.97 8.71 11.39
C ASN A 73 -1.48 10.07 11.91
N ILE A 74 -0.67 11.12 11.83
CA ILE A 74 -1.04 12.49 12.20
C ILE A 74 -1.83 13.25 11.12
N HIS A 75 -2.13 12.63 9.97
CA HIS A 75 -2.92 13.30 8.94
C HIS A 75 -4.33 13.68 9.47
N PRO A 76 -4.82 14.92 9.28
CA PRO A 76 -6.06 15.40 9.89
C PRO A 76 -7.30 14.60 9.48
N PHE A 77 -7.36 14.06 8.26
CA PHE A 77 -8.50 13.21 7.86
C PHE A 77 -8.55 11.87 8.59
N ASN A 78 -7.49 11.48 9.30
CA ASN A 78 -7.57 10.30 10.15
C ASN A 78 -8.47 10.52 11.37
N LEU A 79 -8.85 11.76 11.70
CA LEU A 79 -9.86 12.05 12.73
C LEU A 79 -11.21 11.38 12.44
N PHE A 80 -11.54 11.13 11.16
CA PHE A 80 -12.76 10.42 10.79
C PHE A 80 -12.78 8.96 11.26
N PHE A 81 -11.63 8.39 11.63
CA PHE A 81 -11.58 7.06 12.24
C PHE A 81 -12.09 7.01 13.69
N ALA A 82 -12.40 8.16 14.30
CA ALA A 82 -13.23 8.17 15.51
C ALA A 82 -14.66 7.63 15.26
N LEU A 83 -15.13 7.60 14.01
CA LEU A 83 -16.39 6.97 13.62
C LEU A 83 -16.25 5.43 13.57
N PRO A 84 -17.35 4.66 13.79
CA PRO A 84 -17.33 3.21 13.64
C PRO A 84 -16.91 2.76 12.23
N TYR A 85 -16.10 1.71 12.13
CA TYR A 85 -15.87 1.00 10.87
C TYR A 85 -17.14 0.22 10.47
N PRO A 86 -17.52 0.15 9.18
CA PRO A 86 -16.81 0.62 7.97
C PRO A 86 -17.08 2.08 7.58
N LEU A 87 -17.97 2.79 8.28
CA LEU A 87 -18.33 4.18 7.97
C LEU A 87 -17.11 5.12 7.98
N SER A 88 -16.22 5.00 8.96
CA SER A 88 -14.99 5.81 9.03
C SER A 88 -14.14 5.72 7.78
N PHE A 89 -13.92 4.51 7.26
CA PHE A 89 -13.14 4.29 6.04
C PHE A 89 -13.86 4.83 4.80
N ALA A 90 -15.18 4.62 4.70
CA ALA A 90 -15.98 5.15 3.59
C ALA A 90 -15.92 6.69 3.52
N VAL A 91 -16.08 7.37 4.67
CA VAL A 91 -15.95 8.84 4.78
C VAL A 91 -14.55 9.30 4.40
N TRP A 92 -13.52 8.59 4.89
CA TRP A 92 -12.13 8.89 4.56
C TRP A 92 -11.86 8.78 3.05
N VAL A 93 -12.37 7.72 2.38
CA VAL A 93 -12.26 7.55 0.93
C VAL A 93 -12.96 8.70 0.20
N GLY A 94 -14.21 9.00 0.58
CA GLY A 94 -14.98 10.08 -0.04
C GLY A 94 -14.29 11.42 -0.02
N ILE A 95 -13.77 11.83 1.14
CA ILE A 95 -13.08 13.11 1.31
C ILE A 95 -11.78 13.14 0.51
N THR A 96 -11.02 12.05 0.52
CA THR A 96 -9.75 11.97 -0.21
C THR A 96 -9.97 11.98 -1.72
N VAL A 97 -11.01 11.28 -2.22
CA VAL A 97 -11.43 11.31 -3.62
C VAL A 97 -11.90 12.70 -4.03
N PHE A 98 -12.69 13.37 -3.18
CA PHE A 98 -13.13 14.73 -3.42
C PHE A 98 -11.93 15.68 -3.58
N ILE A 99 -10.95 15.60 -2.66
CA ILE A 99 -9.75 16.43 -2.69
C ILE A 99 -8.91 16.17 -3.93
N PHE A 100 -8.76 14.90 -4.32
CA PHE A 100 -8.11 14.53 -5.58
C PHE A 100 -8.80 15.20 -6.77
N LEU A 101 -10.11 14.94 -6.94
CA LEU A 101 -10.86 15.39 -8.10
C LEU A 101 -10.93 16.92 -8.16
N TYR A 102 -11.28 17.55 -7.06
CA TYR A 102 -11.41 19.01 -6.99
C TYR A 102 -10.05 19.69 -7.15
N GLY A 103 -9.00 19.18 -6.49
CA GLY A 103 -7.66 19.72 -6.57
C GLY A 103 -7.08 19.67 -7.99
N PHE A 104 -7.16 18.52 -8.64
CA PHE A 104 -6.67 18.38 -10.01
C PHE A 104 -7.55 19.16 -11.01
N TYR A 105 -8.85 19.27 -10.76
CA TYR A 105 -9.72 20.13 -11.57
C TYR A 105 -9.31 21.60 -11.49
N LEU A 106 -9.05 22.13 -10.29
CA LEU A 106 -8.55 23.49 -10.09
C LEU A 106 -7.21 23.70 -10.79
N PHE A 107 -6.29 22.74 -10.64
CA PHE A 107 -5.00 22.77 -11.30
C PHE A 107 -5.14 22.81 -12.83
N PHE A 108 -5.90 21.91 -13.44
CA PHE A 108 -6.09 21.89 -14.88
C PHE A 108 -6.87 23.12 -15.39
N CYS A 109 -7.81 23.66 -14.61
CA CYS A 109 -8.46 24.94 -14.92
C CYS A 109 -7.47 26.13 -14.89
N SER A 110 -6.37 26.05 -14.15
CA SER A 110 -5.30 27.06 -14.21
C SER A 110 -4.44 26.95 -15.47
N ILE A 111 -4.48 25.80 -16.17
CA ILE A 111 -3.71 25.53 -17.39
C ILE A 111 -4.57 25.76 -18.64
N THR A 112 -5.79 25.22 -18.66
CA THR A 112 -6.73 25.35 -19.79
C THR A 112 -7.93 26.23 -19.41
N LYS A 113 -8.32 27.13 -20.31
CA LYS A 113 -9.54 27.93 -20.18
C LYS A 113 -10.83 27.09 -20.35
N ASP A 114 -10.70 25.89 -20.94
CA ASP A 114 -11.83 25.00 -21.18
C ASP A 114 -12.07 24.09 -19.97
N LYS A 115 -13.16 24.38 -19.24
CA LYS A 115 -13.56 23.65 -18.03
C LYS A 115 -13.94 22.21 -18.30
N THR A 116 -14.47 21.90 -19.47
CA THR A 116 -14.83 20.53 -19.84
C THR A 116 -13.57 19.71 -20.06
N LEU A 117 -12.56 20.28 -20.72
CA LEU A 117 -11.26 19.63 -20.86
C LEU A 117 -10.56 19.45 -19.51
N ALA A 118 -10.60 20.46 -18.62
CA ALA A 118 -10.06 20.32 -17.27
C ALA A 118 -10.71 19.18 -16.48
N LEU A 119 -12.04 19.03 -16.60
CA LEU A 119 -12.79 17.91 -16.03
C LEU A 119 -12.32 16.57 -16.60
N LEU A 120 -12.15 16.48 -17.92
CA LEU A 120 -11.70 15.26 -18.59
C LEU A 120 -10.27 14.87 -18.20
N TYR A 121 -9.32 15.81 -18.13
CA TYR A 121 -7.97 15.52 -17.65
C TYR A 121 -7.97 15.01 -16.21
N THR A 122 -8.83 15.58 -15.36
CA THR A 122 -9.03 15.13 -13.98
C THR A 122 -9.53 13.68 -13.94
N PHE A 123 -10.55 13.34 -14.72
CA PHE A 123 -11.09 11.99 -14.76
C PHE A 123 -10.12 10.98 -15.38
N ILE A 124 -9.37 11.35 -16.41
CA ILE A 124 -8.30 10.50 -16.95
C ILE A 124 -7.29 10.17 -15.88
N LEU A 125 -6.81 11.18 -15.16
CA LEU A 125 -5.85 10.96 -14.10
C LEU A 125 -6.45 10.08 -13.01
N PHE A 126 -7.69 10.35 -12.59
CA PHE A 126 -8.38 9.57 -11.57
C PHE A 126 -8.58 8.11 -11.98
N PHE A 127 -9.14 7.82 -13.15
CA PHE A 127 -9.43 6.44 -13.59
C PHE A 127 -8.20 5.67 -14.11
N SER A 128 -7.05 6.32 -14.20
CA SER A 128 -5.78 5.65 -14.51
C SER A 128 -5.19 4.91 -13.31
N GLY A 129 -4.14 4.12 -13.55
CA GLY A 129 -3.36 3.51 -12.49
C GLY A 129 -2.61 4.50 -11.57
N SER A 130 -2.51 5.77 -11.97
CA SER A 130 -1.94 6.84 -11.12
C SER A 130 -2.93 7.34 -10.05
N GLY A 131 -4.24 7.13 -10.25
CA GLY A 131 -5.30 7.56 -9.34
C GLY A 131 -6.01 6.37 -8.68
N PHE A 132 -6.94 5.74 -9.40
CA PHE A 132 -7.93 4.80 -8.86
C PHE A 132 -7.28 3.54 -8.28
N VAL A 133 -6.30 2.96 -8.98
CA VAL A 133 -5.55 1.80 -8.47
C VAL A 133 -4.85 2.10 -7.14
N ARG A 134 -4.55 3.38 -6.87
CA ARG A 134 -3.92 3.80 -5.61
C ARG A 134 -4.86 3.79 -4.43
N LEU A 135 -6.18 3.71 -4.63
CA LEU A 135 -7.11 3.47 -3.52
C LEU A 135 -6.77 2.17 -2.76
N ASN A 136 -6.13 1.20 -3.42
CA ASN A 136 -5.60 -0.04 -2.81
C ASN A 136 -4.33 0.16 -1.98
N ASN A 137 -3.77 1.37 -1.99
CA ASN A 137 -2.75 1.79 -1.05
C ASN A 137 -3.14 3.18 -0.52
N PRO A 138 -4.02 3.21 0.50
CA PRO A 138 -4.62 4.46 0.99
C PRO A 138 -3.59 5.53 1.32
N THR A 139 -2.45 5.17 1.93
CA THR A 139 -1.38 6.15 2.24
C THR A 139 -0.81 6.81 0.97
N ILE A 140 -0.54 6.04 -0.09
CA ILE A 140 -0.09 6.62 -1.37
C ILE A 140 -1.19 7.53 -1.95
N PHE A 141 -2.43 7.07 -1.94
CA PHE A 141 -3.53 7.82 -2.54
C PHE A 141 -3.79 9.15 -1.86
N VAL A 142 -3.80 9.21 -0.52
CA VAL A 142 -3.99 10.48 0.20
C VAL A 142 -2.87 11.47 -0.09
N THR A 143 -1.63 11.01 -0.23
CA THR A 143 -0.52 11.87 -0.63
C THR A 143 -0.71 12.42 -2.05
N ILE A 144 -1.12 11.59 -3.01
CA ILE A 144 -1.40 12.02 -4.39
C ILE A 144 -2.63 12.94 -4.46
N ALA A 145 -3.66 12.72 -3.64
CA ALA A 145 -4.86 13.56 -3.63
C ALA A 145 -4.53 15.03 -3.35
N HIS A 146 -3.51 15.30 -2.54
CA HIS A 146 -3.03 16.65 -2.26
C HIS A 146 -2.25 17.29 -3.42
N TYR A 147 -1.75 16.51 -4.40
CA TYR A 147 -0.95 17.05 -5.50
C TYR A 147 -1.73 18.12 -6.27
N GLY A 148 -3.00 17.87 -6.62
CA GLY A 148 -3.76 18.81 -7.43
C GLY A 148 -3.87 20.19 -6.77
N ILE A 149 -4.29 20.23 -5.50
CA ILE A 149 -4.37 21.50 -4.74
C ILE A 149 -2.97 22.10 -4.56
N PHE A 150 -1.96 21.29 -4.25
CA PHE A 150 -0.58 21.74 -4.07
C PHE A 150 -0.08 22.44 -5.34
N LEU A 151 -0.15 21.77 -6.48
CA LEU A 151 0.27 22.30 -7.77
C LEU A 151 -0.49 23.56 -8.15
N TYR A 152 -1.83 23.57 -8.02
CA TYR A 152 -2.64 24.77 -8.22
C TYR A 152 -2.18 25.93 -7.34
N SER A 153 -1.93 25.66 -6.05
CA SER A 153 -1.59 26.67 -5.06
C SER A 153 -0.21 27.30 -5.27
N LEU A 154 0.70 26.63 -5.97
CA LEU A 154 2.00 27.21 -6.32
C LEU A 154 1.84 28.46 -7.19
N SER A 155 0.75 28.59 -7.96
CA SER A 155 0.49 29.78 -8.77
C SER A 155 0.38 31.08 -7.96
N PHE A 156 -0.01 31.00 -6.68
CA PHE A 156 -0.09 32.11 -5.73
C PHE A 156 1.29 32.58 -5.27
N LEU A 157 2.36 31.79 -5.45
CA LEU A 157 3.73 32.24 -5.21
C LEU A 157 4.15 33.36 -6.18
N ARG A 158 3.34 33.77 -7.16
CA ARG A 158 3.60 34.99 -7.94
C ARG A 158 3.19 36.25 -7.21
N GLU A 159 2.31 36.15 -6.22
CA GLU A 159 1.81 37.30 -5.46
C GLU A 159 2.85 37.84 -4.47
N LYS A 160 2.73 39.13 -4.12
CA LYS A 160 3.71 39.82 -3.26
C LYS A 160 3.51 39.57 -1.76
N LYS A 161 2.27 39.43 -1.28
CA LYS A 161 1.96 39.22 0.16
C LYS A 161 1.06 37.99 0.33
N GLY A 162 1.37 37.13 1.30
CA GLY A 162 0.51 35.99 1.69
C GLY A 162 0.45 34.80 0.72
N GLY A 163 0.88 34.95 -0.54
CA GLY A 163 0.78 33.90 -1.58
C GLY A 163 1.56 32.59 -1.31
N TYR A 164 2.31 32.50 -0.21
CA TYR A 164 2.98 31.28 0.23
C TYR A 164 2.16 30.44 1.23
N VAL A 165 1.12 31.01 1.85
CA VAL A 165 0.40 30.35 2.97
C VAL A 165 -0.32 29.09 2.50
N LEU A 166 -1.12 29.19 1.43
CA LEU A 166 -1.84 28.03 0.89
C LEU A 166 -0.90 26.90 0.42
N PRO A 167 0.12 27.15 -0.43
CA PRO A 167 1.04 26.07 -0.82
C PRO A 167 1.85 25.50 0.34
N LEU A 168 2.13 26.31 1.39
CA LEU A 168 2.79 25.81 2.59
C LEU A 168 1.88 24.85 3.37
N ILE A 169 0.61 25.23 3.61
CA ILE A 169 -0.37 24.39 4.31
C ILE A 169 -0.60 23.08 3.55
N VAL A 170 -0.82 23.15 2.25
CA VAL A 170 -1.10 21.96 1.44
C VAL A 170 0.16 21.10 1.29
N GLY A 171 1.32 21.73 1.14
CA GLY A 171 2.61 21.04 1.13
C GLY A 171 2.90 20.31 2.45
N PHE A 172 2.50 20.90 3.58
CA PHE A 172 2.56 20.29 4.90
C PHE A 172 1.59 19.12 5.06
N PHE A 173 0.33 19.27 4.63
CA PHE A 173 -0.65 18.17 4.61
C PHE A 173 -0.18 17.00 3.74
N MET A 174 0.43 17.28 2.60
CA MET A 174 1.05 16.27 1.76
C MET A 174 2.18 15.53 2.48
N THR A 175 3.02 16.21 3.29
CA THR A 175 4.07 15.54 4.10
C THR A 175 3.49 14.55 5.10
N ILE A 176 2.49 15.01 5.86
CA ILE A 176 1.94 14.25 6.98
C ILE A 176 0.93 13.18 6.50
N SER A 177 0.57 13.20 5.21
CA SER A 177 -0.22 12.17 4.54
C SER A 177 0.49 10.81 4.52
N GLY A 178 1.82 10.80 4.61
CA GLY A 178 2.63 9.59 4.69
C GLY A 178 3.20 9.15 3.34
N HIS A 179 3.91 8.01 3.37
CA HIS A 179 4.61 7.42 2.23
C HIS A 179 5.64 8.37 1.58
N LEU A 180 6.74 8.63 2.32
CA LEU A 180 7.83 9.56 1.97
C LEU A 180 8.20 9.64 0.48
N GLN A 181 8.28 8.51 -0.23
CA GLN A 181 8.58 8.49 -1.66
C GLN A 181 7.62 9.35 -2.50
N PHE A 182 6.30 9.27 -2.26
CA PHE A 182 5.33 10.08 -3.00
C PHE A 182 5.34 11.54 -2.53
N VAL A 183 5.67 11.82 -1.26
CA VAL A 183 5.89 13.21 -0.81
C VAL A 183 7.01 13.85 -1.62
N VAL A 184 8.14 13.15 -1.77
CA VAL A 184 9.28 13.60 -2.58
C VAL A 184 8.87 13.77 -4.04
N TYR A 185 8.08 12.84 -4.61
CA TYR A 185 7.58 12.97 -5.98
C TYR A 185 6.69 14.21 -6.17
N GLY A 186 5.81 14.49 -5.21
CA GLY A 186 4.98 15.70 -5.19
C GLY A 186 5.83 16.97 -5.13
N TYR A 187 6.89 16.99 -4.32
CA TYR A 187 7.82 18.12 -4.25
C TYR A 187 8.64 18.32 -5.51
N ILE A 188 9.18 17.24 -6.10
CA ILE A 188 9.87 17.31 -7.38
C ILE A 188 8.92 17.87 -8.45
N LEU A 189 7.72 17.31 -8.56
CA LEU A 189 6.73 17.77 -9.53
C LEU A 189 6.33 19.24 -9.27
N GLY A 190 6.12 19.63 -8.01
CA GLY A 190 5.83 21.01 -7.63
C GLY A 190 6.94 21.98 -7.98
N PHE A 191 8.20 21.60 -7.73
CA PHE A 191 9.37 22.39 -8.13
C PHE A 191 9.40 22.60 -9.64
N LEU A 192 9.21 21.53 -10.42
CA LEU A 192 9.18 21.59 -11.87
C LEU A 192 8.03 22.46 -12.38
N VAL A 193 6.83 22.32 -11.83
CA VAL A 193 5.65 23.13 -12.22
C VAL A 193 5.86 24.61 -11.85
N ALA A 194 6.44 24.91 -10.68
CA ALA A 194 6.70 26.28 -10.26
C ALA A 194 7.66 27.00 -11.22
N ILE A 195 8.77 26.36 -11.59
CA ILE A 195 9.79 26.94 -12.47
C ILE A 195 9.31 26.96 -13.93
N PHE A 196 8.88 25.82 -14.45
CA PHE A 196 8.70 25.66 -15.89
C PHE A 196 7.30 26.02 -16.38
N HIS A 197 6.28 25.85 -15.55
CA HIS A 197 4.90 26.18 -15.95
C HIS A 197 4.50 27.57 -15.45
N TYR A 198 4.63 27.85 -14.14
CA TYR A 198 4.25 29.16 -13.59
C TYR A 198 5.33 30.24 -13.72
N LYS A 199 6.55 29.88 -14.15
CA LYS A 199 7.69 30.80 -14.34
C LYS A 199 8.05 31.59 -13.07
N ILE A 200 7.93 30.95 -11.91
CA ILE A 200 8.36 31.52 -10.63
C ILE A 200 9.88 31.53 -10.60
N SER A 201 10.49 32.61 -10.11
CA SER A 201 11.95 32.73 -10.00
C SER A 201 12.53 31.61 -9.14
N LEU A 202 13.68 31.04 -9.54
CA LEU A 202 14.39 29.99 -8.81
C LEU A 202 14.59 30.33 -7.33
N LYS A 203 15.02 31.57 -7.02
CA LYS A 203 15.22 32.06 -5.64
C LYS A 203 13.95 31.92 -4.79
N LYS A 204 12.79 32.36 -5.31
CA LYS A 204 11.51 32.29 -4.60
C LYS A 204 11.03 30.84 -4.43
N THR A 205 11.21 30.01 -5.45
CA THR A 205 10.89 28.57 -5.37
C THR A 205 11.75 27.87 -4.33
N VAL A 206 13.08 28.07 -4.36
CA VAL A 206 14.00 27.48 -3.36
C VAL A 206 13.67 27.95 -1.96
N LEU A 207 13.43 29.26 -1.76
CA LEU A 207 13.02 29.78 -0.45
C LEU A 207 11.73 29.15 0.06
N PHE A 208 10.73 28.96 -0.82
CA PHE A 208 9.49 28.27 -0.47
C PHE A 208 9.76 26.83 0.00
N PHE A 209 10.58 26.06 -0.73
CA PHE A 209 10.91 24.69 -0.34
C PHE A 209 11.74 24.61 0.95
N ILE A 210 12.60 25.61 1.21
CA ILE A 210 13.30 25.73 2.50
C ILE A 210 12.29 25.94 3.63
N LEU A 211 11.35 26.89 3.49
CA LEU A 211 10.30 27.12 4.48
C LEU A 211 9.44 25.87 4.70
N LEU A 212 9.10 25.18 3.62
CA LEU A 212 8.34 23.93 3.68
C LEU A 212 9.13 22.85 4.43
N ALA A 213 10.43 22.70 4.15
CA ALA A 213 11.32 21.78 4.85
C ALA A 213 11.40 22.10 6.35
N PHE A 214 11.55 23.38 6.73
CA PHE A 214 11.51 23.79 8.14
C PHE A 214 10.17 23.45 8.80
N SER A 215 9.04 23.74 8.14
CA SER A 215 7.70 23.49 8.68
C SER A 215 7.38 22.00 8.90
N THR A 216 8.09 21.12 8.19
CA THR A 216 7.88 19.67 8.21
C THR A 216 8.99 18.90 8.94
N SER A 217 10.09 19.59 9.28
CA SER A 217 11.27 18.99 9.91
C SER A 217 10.97 18.24 11.20
N TRP A 218 10.10 18.79 12.06
CA TRP A 218 9.72 18.15 13.33
C TRP A 218 9.17 16.73 13.12
N TYR A 219 8.33 16.53 12.10
CA TYR A 219 7.73 15.22 11.80
C TYR A 219 8.82 14.19 11.47
N TYR A 220 9.80 14.58 10.65
CA TYR A 220 10.91 13.72 10.30
C TYR A 220 11.88 13.48 11.46
N ILE A 221 12.18 14.51 12.25
CA ILE A 221 13.02 14.40 13.47
C ILE A 221 12.43 13.37 14.42
N PHE A 222 11.13 13.44 14.72
CA PHE A 222 10.48 12.49 15.61
C PHE A 222 10.29 11.09 14.99
N SER A 223 10.34 10.98 13.66
CA SER A 223 10.34 9.67 12.97
C SER A 223 11.71 9.01 12.89
N LEU A 224 12.78 9.77 13.10
CA LEU A 224 14.15 9.31 12.86
C LEU A 224 14.52 8.05 13.66
N PRO A 225 14.14 7.92 14.96
CA PRO A 225 14.40 6.68 15.70
C PRO A 225 13.83 5.44 15.02
N LEU A 226 12.59 5.54 14.50
CA LEU A 226 11.94 4.43 13.79
C LEU A 226 12.65 4.11 12.47
N VAL A 227 13.06 5.14 11.73
CA VAL A 227 13.74 4.99 10.43
C VAL A 227 15.13 4.39 10.62
N MET A 228 15.93 4.89 11.57
CA MET A 228 17.28 4.42 11.87
C MET A 228 17.29 2.99 12.41
N ASP A 229 16.33 2.64 13.28
CA ASP A 229 16.21 1.28 13.80
C ASP A 229 15.51 0.31 12.83
N SER A 230 15.21 0.72 11.58
CA SER A 230 14.47 -0.14 10.63
C SER A 230 15.35 -1.10 9.82
N THR A 231 14.80 -2.26 9.48
CA THR A 231 15.36 -3.15 8.44
C THR A 231 15.43 -2.52 7.04
N ARG A 232 14.66 -1.46 6.76
CA ARG A 232 14.60 -0.86 5.41
C ARG A 232 15.86 -0.10 4.99
N LEU A 233 16.61 0.49 5.93
CA LEU A 233 17.85 1.21 5.61
C LEU A 233 18.99 0.27 5.21
N GLY A 234 18.95 -0.99 5.65
CA GLY A 234 19.96 -2.01 5.33
C GLY A 234 19.67 -2.79 4.04
N ALA A 235 18.59 -2.48 3.33
CA ALA A 235 18.18 -3.23 2.15
C ALA A 235 19.07 -2.87 0.95
N GLY A 236 19.85 -3.83 0.45
CA GLY A 236 20.82 -3.64 -0.64
C GLY A 236 20.20 -3.35 -2.00
N LYS A 237 21.01 -3.40 -3.07
CA LYS A 237 20.61 -3.14 -4.48
C LYS A 237 19.32 -3.88 -4.89
N GLU A 238 19.12 -5.09 -4.39
CA GLU A 238 17.91 -5.89 -4.61
C GLU A 238 16.63 -5.13 -4.25
N TYR A 239 16.63 -4.30 -3.21
CA TYR A 239 15.47 -3.53 -2.80
C TYR A 239 15.13 -2.38 -3.74
N ALA A 240 16.15 -1.75 -4.36
CA ALA A 240 15.96 -0.75 -5.40
C ALA A 240 15.51 -1.38 -6.73
N ASP A 241 15.89 -2.63 -6.99
CA ASP A 241 15.46 -3.39 -8.17
C ASP A 241 14.00 -3.86 -8.09
N ILE A 242 13.40 -3.93 -6.88
CA ILE A 242 11.98 -4.27 -6.70
C ILE A 242 11.10 -3.22 -7.37
N GLY A 243 10.30 -3.63 -8.36
CA GLY A 243 9.35 -2.76 -9.06
C GLY A 243 9.98 -1.82 -10.10
N SER A 244 11.24 -2.05 -10.44
CA SER A 244 11.90 -1.41 -11.58
C SER A 244 11.35 -1.91 -12.89
N ILE A 245 11.17 -0.98 -13.85
CA ILE A 245 10.58 -1.34 -15.13
C ILE A 245 11.65 -1.92 -16.03
N ARG A 246 11.65 -3.24 -16.20
CA ARG A 246 12.56 -3.90 -17.13
C ARG A 246 12.12 -3.60 -18.58
N PRO A 247 13.04 -3.50 -19.55
CA PRO A 247 12.66 -3.35 -20.96
C PRO A 247 11.62 -4.37 -21.44
N LEU A 248 11.73 -5.62 -20.96
CA LEU A 248 10.75 -6.68 -21.23
C LEU A 248 9.36 -6.38 -20.65
N GLN A 249 9.28 -5.67 -19.52
CA GLN A 249 8.01 -5.25 -18.96
C GLN A 249 7.33 -4.21 -19.84
N HIS A 250 8.05 -3.40 -20.63
CA HIS A 250 7.41 -2.55 -21.64
C HIS A 250 6.74 -3.35 -22.77
N LEU A 251 7.32 -4.50 -23.14
CA LEU A 251 6.70 -5.42 -24.10
C LEU A 251 5.51 -6.17 -23.47
N GLN A 252 5.56 -6.48 -22.16
CA GLN A 252 4.42 -6.98 -21.39
C GLN A 252 3.25 -5.98 -21.35
N LEU A 253 3.45 -4.70 -21.68
CA LEU A 253 2.33 -3.76 -21.73
C LEU A 253 1.50 -3.94 -23.00
N ILE A 254 2.17 -4.13 -24.13
CA ILE A 254 1.51 -4.33 -25.43
C ILE A 254 0.86 -5.72 -25.48
N LEU A 255 1.47 -6.69 -24.80
CA LEU A 255 1.04 -8.09 -24.76
C LEU A 255 1.07 -8.62 -23.31
N PRO A 256 0.18 -8.13 -22.41
CA PRO A 256 0.18 -8.50 -20.99
C PRO A 256 -0.01 -9.99 -20.76
N PHE A 257 -0.62 -10.67 -21.72
CA PHE A 257 -0.85 -12.11 -21.69
C PHE A 257 0.30 -12.96 -22.26
N TYR A 258 1.34 -12.36 -22.86
CA TYR A 258 2.42 -13.09 -23.56
C TYR A 258 3.67 -13.31 -22.69
N LEU A 259 4.01 -12.36 -21.82
CA LEU A 259 5.35 -12.30 -21.20
C LEU A 259 5.36 -12.38 -19.67
N GLY A 260 4.21 -12.60 -19.02
CA GLY A 260 4.18 -12.94 -17.59
C GLY A 260 4.98 -14.20 -17.31
N MET A 261 5.50 -14.38 -16.09
CA MET A 261 6.20 -15.62 -15.74
C MET A 261 5.23 -16.80 -15.84
N ILE A 262 5.31 -17.53 -16.97
CA ILE A 262 4.43 -18.66 -17.33
C ILE A 262 4.35 -19.70 -16.20
N GLN A 263 5.40 -19.84 -15.39
CA GLN A 263 5.46 -20.79 -14.28
C GLN A 263 4.45 -20.52 -13.14
N ASN A 264 3.91 -19.30 -12.98
CA ASN A 264 2.93 -18.96 -11.94
C ASN A 264 1.61 -18.43 -12.51
N GLY A 265 1.41 -18.59 -13.83
CA GLY A 265 0.48 -17.77 -14.58
C GLY A 265 0.90 -16.29 -14.56
N SER A 266 0.48 -15.53 -15.57
CA SER A 266 0.64 -14.07 -15.53
C SER A 266 -0.03 -13.56 -14.25
N SER A 267 0.71 -13.08 -13.26
CA SER A 267 0.09 -12.24 -12.23
C SER A 267 -0.49 -11.04 -12.98
N TRP A 268 -1.81 -10.91 -13.06
CA TRP A 268 -2.45 -9.82 -13.83
C TRP A 268 -2.05 -8.44 -13.31
N ASN A 269 -1.48 -8.41 -12.11
CA ASN A 269 -0.88 -7.26 -11.50
C ASN A 269 0.63 -7.49 -11.26
N ALA A 270 1.43 -7.40 -12.31
CA ALA A 270 2.87 -7.19 -12.17
C ALA A 270 3.12 -5.73 -11.79
N GLY A 271 2.65 -5.30 -10.61
CA GLY A 271 2.87 -3.97 -10.06
C GLY A 271 2.53 -2.81 -11.03
N PRO A 272 3.35 -1.74 -11.10
CA PRO A 272 3.02 -0.48 -11.79
C PRO A 272 2.73 -0.57 -13.30
N THR A 273 2.74 -1.77 -13.90
CA THR A 273 2.56 -2.03 -15.33
C THR A 273 1.22 -1.53 -15.89
N THR A 274 0.09 -1.67 -15.19
CA THR A 274 -1.22 -1.16 -15.68
C THR A 274 -1.29 0.37 -15.78
N VAL A 275 -0.45 1.12 -15.05
CA VAL A 275 -0.31 2.58 -15.18
C VAL A 275 0.22 2.98 -16.57
N ILE A 276 0.94 2.07 -17.23
CA ILE A 276 1.88 2.40 -18.29
C ILE A 276 1.22 2.36 -19.69
N LEU A 277 0.11 1.63 -19.89
CA LEU A 277 -0.45 1.43 -21.24
C LEU A 277 -0.97 2.73 -21.88
N SER A 278 -1.88 3.42 -21.21
CA SER A 278 -2.41 4.73 -21.62
C SER A 278 -1.31 5.81 -21.71
N SER A 279 -0.36 5.80 -20.79
CA SER A 279 0.72 6.79 -20.74
C SER A 279 1.82 6.54 -21.79
N LEU A 280 2.14 5.30 -22.20
CA LEU A 280 3.11 5.02 -23.27
C LEU A 280 2.61 5.40 -24.67
N LEU A 281 1.36 5.09 -24.99
CA LEU A 281 0.74 5.51 -26.25
C LEU A 281 0.77 7.04 -26.37
N LEU A 282 0.48 7.74 -25.26
CA LEU A 282 0.63 9.18 -25.18
C LEU A 282 2.10 9.62 -25.29
N VAL A 283 3.06 8.95 -24.65
CA VAL A 283 4.51 9.27 -24.77
C VAL A 283 5.00 9.19 -26.22
N PHE A 284 4.66 8.14 -26.99
CA PHE A 284 5.10 8.01 -28.39
C PHE A 284 4.46 9.07 -29.31
N LEU A 285 3.16 9.32 -29.15
CA LEU A 285 2.46 10.42 -29.79
C LEU A 285 3.12 11.77 -29.45
N PHE A 286 3.56 11.89 -28.21
CA PHE A 286 4.08 13.11 -27.62
C PHE A 286 5.54 13.42 -28.01
N ILE A 287 6.46 12.45 -27.99
CA ILE A 287 7.86 12.62 -28.45
C ILE A 287 7.89 13.17 -29.88
N ARG A 288 7.03 12.64 -30.75
CA ARG A 288 6.91 13.10 -32.14
C ARG A 288 6.30 14.50 -32.25
N THR A 289 5.35 14.83 -31.39
CA THR A 289 4.73 16.16 -31.28
C THR A 289 5.77 17.20 -30.87
N ILE A 290 6.61 16.88 -29.88
CA ILE A 290 7.70 17.74 -29.42
C ILE A 290 8.70 18.01 -30.54
N TYR A 291 9.16 16.94 -31.22
CA TYR A 291 10.14 17.04 -32.30
C TYR A 291 9.66 17.96 -33.44
N LYS A 292 8.37 17.91 -33.79
CA LYS A 292 7.83 18.69 -34.92
C LYS A 292 7.38 20.10 -34.58
N ARG A 293 6.84 20.33 -33.38
CA ARG A 293 6.19 21.61 -33.02
C ARG A 293 7.04 22.49 -32.09
N LYS A 294 8.31 22.15 -31.87
CA LYS A 294 9.25 22.87 -30.99
C LYS A 294 8.66 23.09 -29.59
N ILE A 295 8.01 22.06 -29.03
CA ILE A 295 7.61 22.09 -27.62
C ILE A 295 8.86 22.36 -26.79
N ALA A 296 8.69 23.13 -25.71
CA ALA A 296 9.72 23.40 -24.73
C ALA A 296 10.62 22.17 -24.43
N SER A 297 11.90 22.28 -24.79
CA SER A 297 12.90 21.20 -24.71
C SER A 297 13.05 20.63 -23.30
N TYR A 298 12.81 21.43 -22.27
CA TYR A 298 12.91 20.99 -20.88
C TYR A 298 11.91 19.87 -20.51
N TYR A 299 10.71 19.84 -21.10
CA TYR A 299 9.75 18.75 -20.82
C TYR A 299 10.26 17.41 -21.34
N VAL A 300 10.97 17.41 -22.47
CA VAL A 300 11.63 16.21 -23.01
C VAL A 300 12.68 15.72 -22.02
N ILE A 301 13.55 16.62 -21.58
CA ILE A 301 14.64 16.30 -20.66
C ILE A 301 14.07 15.70 -19.36
N ILE A 302 13.03 16.33 -18.78
CA ILE A 302 12.38 15.83 -17.57
C ILE A 302 11.79 14.44 -17.81
N LEU A 303 11.02 14.24 -18.89
CA LEU A 303 10.42 12.94 -19.19
C LEU A 303 11.48 11.86 -19.44
N SER A 304 12.55 12.17 -20.16
CA SER A 304 13.68 11.27 -20.39
C SER A 304 14.37 10.87 -19.08
N ILE A 305 14.60 11.82 -18.19
CA ILE A 305 15.17 11.55 -16.85
C ILE A 305 14.22 10.67 -16.04
N CYS A 306 12.92 10.97 -16.01
CA CYS A 306 11.95 10.15 -15.27
C CYS A 306 11.84 8.74 -15.84
N ILE A 307 11.85 8.57 -17.17
CA ILE A 307 11.84 7.25 -17.81
C ILE A 307 13.12 6.49 -17.46
N PHE A 308 14.29 7.13 -17.55
CA PHE A 308 15.57 6.53 -17.19
C PHE A 308 15.60 6.10 -15.71
N LEU A 309 15.14 6.96 -14.81
CA LEU A 309 15.00 6.64 -13.39
C LEU A 309 14.05 5.46 -13.17
N SER A 310 12.96 5.35 -13.95
CA SER A 310 11.98 4.26 -13.84
C SER A 310 12.53 2.87 -14.14
N LEU A 311 13.68 2.80 -14.84
CA LEU A 311 14.40 1.57 -15.13
C LEU A 311 15.13 1.00 -13.89
N GLY A 312 15.24 1.76 -12.81
CA GLY A 312 15.89 1.32 -11.57
C GLY A 312 17.42 1.23 -11.64
N ILE A 313 18.03 1.80 -12.69
CA ILE A 313 19.49 1.75 -12.89
C ILE A 313 20.24 2.49 -11.76
N LEU A 314 19.63 3.54 -11.21
CA LEU A 314 20.17 4.30 -10.09
C LEU A 314 19.63 3.78 -8.76
N ASN A 315 20.53 3.24 -7.94
CA ASN A 315 20.22 2.77 -6.60
C ASN A 315 20.09 3.95 -5.62
N ILE A 316 18.94 4.61 -5.63
CA ILE A 316 18.62 5.65 -4.65
C ILE A 316 17.73 5.02 -3.57
N PRO A 317 18.18 4.93 -2.30
CA PRO A 317 17.49 4.19 -1.22
C PRO A 317 16.01 4.59 -0.99
N PHE A 318 15.61 5.78 -1.44
CA PHE A 318 14.25 6.31 -1.31
C PHE A 318 13.31 5.97 -2.48
N PHE A 319 13.83 5.43 -3.59
CA PHE A 319 13.07 5.14 -4.82
C PHE A 319 12.75 3.65 -4.96
N ARG A 320 12.16 3.04 -3.92
CA ARG A 320 11.64 1.66 -4.02
C ARG A 320 10.56 1.58 -5.10
N GLY A 321 10.64 0.63 -6.03
CA GLY A 321 9.71 0.60 -7.15
C GLY A 321 9.94 1.78 -8.06
N ALA A 322 11.04 1.78 -8.82
CA ALA A 322 11.35 2.84 -9.75
C ALA A 322 10.19 3.13 -10.72
N GLY A 323 9.39 2.12 -11.07
CA GLY A 323 8.17 2.29 -11.87
C GLY A 323 7.09 3.18 -11.24
N GLN A 324 7.16 3.48 -9.94
CA GLN A 324 6.25 4.40 -9.27
C GLN A 324 6.41 5.85 -9.76
N ILE A 325 7.56 6.22 -10.35
CA ILE A 325 7.80 7.56 -10.92
C ILE A 325 6.88 7.88 -12.09
N TRP A 326 6.20 6.88 -12.65
CA TRP A 326 5.19 7.06 -13.70
C TRP A 326 4.02 7.96 -13.30
N VAL A 327 3.76 8.14 -12.00
CA VAL A 327 2.80 9.16 -11.54
C VAL A 327 3.22 10.57 -12.00
N ILE A 328 4.52 10.89 -11.92
CA ILE A 328 5.08 12.18 -12.34
C ILE A 328 4.98 12.28 -13.87
N ILE A 329 5.40 11.24 -14.59
CA ILE A 329 5.33 11.16 -16.05
C ILE A 329 3.90 11.43 -16.53
N HIS A 330 2.93 10.74 -15.95
CA HIS A 330 1.53 10.87 -16.33
C HIS A 330 0.98 12.29 -16.11
N ILE A 331 1.24 12.89 -14.95
CA ILE A 331 0.78 14.27 -14.68
C ILE A 331 1.47 15.26 -15.62
N ILE A 332 2.77 15.12 -15.87
CA ILE A 332 3.50 15.99 -16.82
C ILE A 332 2.92 15.86 -18.23
N ILE A 333 2.63 14.65 -18.71
CA ILE A 333 1.99 14.45 -20.01
C ILE A 333 0.65 15.21 -20.07
N LEU A 334 -0.19 15.10 -19.04
CA LEU A 334 -1.47 15.82 -19.01
C LEU A 334 -1.28 17.34 -18.95
N ILE A 335 -0.28 17.86 -18.23
CA ILE A 335 0.07 19.28 -18.23
C ILE A 335 0.40 19.73 -19.65
N ILE A 336 1.18 18.94 -20.39
CA ILE A 336 1.59 19.32 -21.74
C ILE A 336 0.42 19.19 -22.71
N VAL A 337 -0.39 18.13 -22.61
CA VAL A 337 -1.62 18.00 -23.41
C VAL A 337 -2.55 19.18 -23.18
N ALA A 338 -2.73 19.61 -21.92
CA ALA A 338 -3.53 20.77 -21.58
C ALA A 338 -2.93 22.10 -22.11
N SER A 339 -1.60 22.24 -22.06
CA SER A 339 -0.89 23.46 -22.48
C SER A 339 -0.80 23.62 -24.00
N TYR A 340 -0.79 22.53 -24.75
CA TYR A 340 -0.59 22.52 -26.21
C TYR A 340 -1.75 21.87 -26.98
N LYS A 341 -2.96 21.90 -26.42
CA LYS A 341 -4.15 21.23 -26.96
C LYS A 341 -4.40 21.51 -28.45
N ASP A 342 -4.22 22.76 -28.88
CA ASP A 342 -4.52 23.17 -30.26
C ASP A 342 -3.47 22.60 -31.24
N SER A 343 -2.20 22.57 -30.82
CA SER A 343 -1.12 21.95 -31.59
C SER A 343 -1.28 20.43 -31.70
N ILE A 344 -1.76 19.79 -30.63
CA ILE A 344 -2.04 18.35 -30.60
C ILE A 344 -3.26 18.02 -31.46
N ALA A 345 -4.33 18.82 -31.39
CA ALA A 345 -5.52 18.65 -32.23
C ALA A 345 -5.16 18.70 -33.73
N LEU A 346 -4.35 19.68 -34.14
CA LEU A 346 -3.85 19.78 -35.51
C LEU A 346 -3.00 18.57 -35.93
N LEU A 347 -2.18 18.02 -35.02
CA LEU A 347 -1.38 16.81 -35.28
C LEU A 347 -2.24 15.55 -35.47
N VAL A 348 -3.31 15.42 -34.68
CA VAL A 348 -4.32 14.36 -34.81
C VAL A 348 -5.06 14.48 -36.15
N GLU A 349 -5.24 15.69 -36.66
CA GLU A 349 -5.95 16.00 -37.90
C GLU A 349 -5.14 15.71 -39.18
N GLU A 350 -3.85 16.07 -39.22
CA GLU A 350 -3.09 16.21 -40.48
C GLU A 350 -2.66 14.89 -41.15
N ARG A 351 -2.64 13.75 -40.45
CA ARG A 351 -2.07 12.51 -41.02
C ARG A 351 -2.65 11.18 -40.54
N TRP A 352 -3.53 11.19 -39.55
CA TRP A 352 -3.84 9.98 -38.82
C TRP A 352 -5.10 9.25 -39.27
N ARG A 353 -5.94 9.84 -40.13
CA ARG A 353 -7.18 9.19 -40.56
C ARG A 353 -6.94 7.81 -41.19
N LYS A 354 -5.87 7.67 -41.99
CA LYS A 354 -5.42 6.38 -42.56
C LYS A 354 -4.77 5.47 -41.51
N SER A 355 -3.99 6.04 -40.59
CA SER A 355 -3.35 5.28 -39.50
C SER A 355 -4.35 4.74 -38.47
N TYR A 356 -5.47 5.43 -38.24
CA TYR A 356 -6.56 4.95 -37.40
C TYR A 356 -7.32 3.80 -38.06
N LEU A 357 -7.60 3.91 -39.37
CA LEU A 357 -8.15 2.77 -40.13
C LEU A 357 -7.20 1.57 -40.11
N LEU A 358 -5.89 1.80 -40.23
CA LEU A 358 -4.88 0.75 -40.08
C LEU A 358 -4.89 0.16 -38.67
N LEU A 359 -5.03 0.98 -37.62
CA LEU A 359 -5.13 0.51 -36.24
C LEU A 359 -6.40 -0.30 -36.00
N ILE A 360 -7.55 0.15 -36.52
CA ILE A 360 -8.82 -0.60 -36.47
C ILE A 360 -8.66 -1.92 -37.20
N PHE A 361 -8.15 -1.90 -38.42
CA PHE A 361 -7.93 -3.08 -39.24
C PHE A 361 -6.99 -4.05 -38.53
N PHE A 362 -5.82 -3.59 -38.08
CA PHE A 362 -4.87 -4.38 -37.32
C PHE A 362 -5.49 -4.97 -36.06
N SER A 363 -6.27 -4.18 -35.31
CA SER A 363 -6.93 -4.64 -34.09
C SER A 363 -7.97 -5.72 -34.38
N ILE A 364 -8.78 -5.56 -35.44
CA ILE A 364 -9.74 -6.58 -35.88
C ILE A 364 -9.02 -7.84 -36.36
N THR A 365 -7.99 -7.69 -37.20
CA THR A 365 -7.21 -8.82 -37.72
C THR A 365 -6.50 -9.56 -36.58
N ALA A 366 -5.92 -8.84 -35.62
CA ALA A 366 -5.30 -9.42 -34.44
C ALA A 366 -6.35 -10.12 -33.56
N PHE A 367 -7.49 -9.49 -33.27
CA PHE A 367 -8.61 -10.10 -32.55
C PHE A 367 -9.04 -11.43 -33.20
N VAL A 368 -9.32 -11.40 -34.50
CA VAL A 368 -9.74 -12.58 -35.28
C VAL A 368 -8.64 -13.65 -35.25
N PHE A 369 -7.39 -13.28 -35.48
CA PHE A 369 -6.25 -14.20 -35.45
C PHE A 369 -6.15 -14.92 -34.09
N PHE A 370 -6.12 -14.16 -33.00
CA PHE A 370 -5.95 -14.70 -31.65
C PHE A 370 -7.15 -15.52 -31.17
N VAL A 371 -8.38 -15.17 -31.58
CA VAL A 371 -9.59 -15.96 -31.26
C VAL A 371 -9.74 -17.19 -32.16
N SER A 372 -9.11 -17.19 -33.34
CA SER A 372 -9.21 -18.28 -34.31
C SER A 372 -8.43 -19.54 -33.89
N PRO A 373 -8.79 -20.72 -34.45
CA PRO A 373 -8.01 -21.95 -34.29
C PRO A 373 -6.57 -21.88 -34.85
N LEU A 374 -6.25 -20.88 -35.69
CA LEU A 374 -4.93 -20.72 -36.28
C LEU A 374 -3.87 -20.33 -35.24
N PHE A 375 -4.23 -19.48 -34.26
CA PHE A 375 -3.29 -19.05 -33.23
C PHE A 375 -2.76 -20.24 -32.40
N PRO A 376 -3.62 -21.12 -31.83
CA PRO A 376 -3.14 -22.28 -31.08
C PRO A 376 -2.27 -23.23 -31.89
N LEU A 377 -2.61 -23.44 -33.17
CA LEU A 377 -1.83 -24.28 -34.09
C LEU A 377 -0.41 -23.73 -34.28
N LEU A 378 -0.30 -22.44 -34.61
CA LEU A 378 1.00 -21.78 -34.80
C LEU A 378 1.80 -21.71 -33.50
N PHE A 379 1.12 -21.46 -32.37
CA PHE A 379 1.75 -21.41 -31.07
C PHE A 379 2.36 -22.77 -30.69
N GLN A 380 1.62 -23.86 -30.85
CA GLN A 380 2.10 -25.21 -30.54
C GLN A 380 3.26 -25.62 -31.45
N ASN A 381 3.18 -25.33 -32.75
CA ASN A 381 4.25 -25.62 -33.69
C ASN A 381 5.52 -24.82 -33.38
N GLY A 382 5.39 -23.51 -33.12
CA GLY A 382 6.51 -22.66 -32.73
C GLY A 382 7.15 -23.09 -31.40
N TYR A 383 6.32 -23.46 -30.42
CA TYR A 383 6.80 -24.00 -29.15
C TYR A 383 7.55 -25.33 -29.34
N ALA A 384 7.00 -26.26 -30.14
CA ALA A 384 7.62 -27.55 -30.41
C ALA A 384 8.97 -27.42 -31.13
N MET A 385 9.10 -26.46 -32.06
CA MET A 385 10.36 -26.13 -32.73
C MET A 385 11.41 -25.58 -31.75
N LEU A 386 11.03 -24.64 -30.88
CA LEU A 386 11.95 -23.98 -29.95
C LEU A 386 12.37 -24.84 -28.76
N LYS A 387 11.54 -25.81 -28.36
CA LYS A 387 11.77 -26.67 -27.19
C LYS A 387 12.07 -28.13 -27.55
N HIS A 388 12.45 -28.41 -28.80
CA HIS A 388 12.86 -29.73 -29.30
C HIS A 388 11.98 -30.88 -28.79
N GLY A 389 10.66 -30.78 -28.97
CA GLY A 389 9.73 -31.87 -28.63
C GLY A 389 9.42 -32.05 -27.14
N ALA A 390 9.85 -31.15 -26.25
CA ALA A 390 9.44 -31.19 -24.85
C ALA A 390 7.93 -30.90 -24.70
N VAL A 391 7.16 -31.87 -24.22
CA VAL A 391 5.73 -31.72 -23.93
C VAL A 391 5.56 -30.75 -22.76
N SER A 392 4.97 -29.57 -23.01
CA SER A 392 4.59 -28.67 -21.94
C SER A 392 3.32 -29.17 -21.27
N LEU A 393 3.42 -29.59 -20.01
CA LEU A 393 2.26 -29.87 -19.16
C LEU A 393 1.37 -28.63 -18.95
N PHE A 394 1.85 -27.43 -19.30
CA PHE A 394 1.17 -26.15 -19.07
C PHE A 394 0.47 -25.57 -20.32
N PHE A 395 0.86 -25.96 -21.54
CA PHE A 395 0.29 -25.42 -22.78
C PHE A 395 -0.58 -26.46 -23.52
N THR A 396 -1.68 -26.89 -22.88
CA THR A 396 -2.70 -27.69 -23.60
C THR A 396 -3.39 -26.83 -24.64
N LEU A 397 -3.97 -27.46 -25.65
CA LEU A 397 -4.70 -26.78 -26.72
C LEU A 397 -5.78 -25.84 -26.18
N ASP A 398 -6.50 -26.23 -25.13
CA ASP A 398 -7.53 -25.39 -24.51
C ASP A 398 -6.95 -24.21 -23.74
N THR A 399 -5.83 -24.38 -23.04
CA THR A 399 -5.12 -23.26 -22.40
C THR A 399 -4.60 -22.28 -23.45
N VAL A 400 -4.05 -22.76 -24.56
CA VAL A 400 -3.56 -21.91 -25.65
C VAL A 400 -4.71 -21.20 -26.38
N ARG A 401 -5.84 -21.87 -26.62
CA ARG A 401 -7.06 -21.23 -27.15
C ARG A 401 -7.59 -20.15 -26.21
N ALA A 402 -7.60 -20.43 -24.91
CA ALA A 402 -8.03 -19.48 -23.90
C ALA A 402 -7.11 -18.25 -23.92
N ILE A 403 -5.78 -18.46 -23.90
CA ILE A 403 -4.76 -17.40 -24.06
C ILE A 403 -5.05 -16.56 -25.30
N GLY A 404 -5.26 -17.21 -26.44
CA GLY A 404 -5.63 -16.55 -27.69
C GLY A 404 -6.90 -15.69 -27.53
N ARG A 405 -7.95 -16.19 -26.89
CA ARG A 405 -9.17 -15.39 -26.67
C ARG A 405 -8.92 -14.13 -25.84
N LEU A 406 -8.19 -14.19 -24.73
CA LEU A 406 -7.91 -12.96 -23.96
C LEU A 406 -6.91 -12.03 -24.66
N MET A 407 -5.94 -12.58 -25.41
CA MET A 407 -5.11 -11.79 -26.31
C MET A 407 -5.98 -11.04 -27.32
N GLY A 408 -6.93 -11.73 -27.95
CA GLY A 408 -7.91 -11.14 -28.83
C GLY A 408 -8.67 -10.01 -28.15
N LEU A 409 -9.28 -10.26 -26.98
CA LEU A 409 -10.06 -9.25 -26.25
C LEU A 409 -9.27 -7.96 -25.96
N SER A 410 -7.94 -8.02 -25.81
CA SER A 410 -7.09 -6.83 -25.64
C SER A 410 -7.09 -5.89 -26.84
N PHE A 411 -7.32 -6.44 -28.04
CA PHE A 411 -7.41 -5.66 -29.27
C PHE A 411 -8.79 -5.03 -29.47
N ILE A 412 -9.82 -5.43 -28.73
CA ILE A 412 -11.14 -4.75 -28.80
C ILE A 412 -11.01 -3.30 -28.33
N PRO A 413 -10.44 -2.98 -27.14
CA PRO A 413 -10.14 -1.61 -26.76
C PRO A 413 -9.28 -0.88 -27.79
N MET A 414 -8.23 -1.49 -28.35
CA MET A 414 -7.39 -0.84 -29.37
C MET A 414 -8.17 -0.52 -30.66
N GLY A 415 -9.07 -1.41 -31.08
CA GLY A 415 -9.96 -1.18 -32.22
C GLY A 415 -10.99 -0.09 -31.93
N LEU A 416 -11.56 -0.08 -30.73
CA LEU A 416 -12.45 0.98 -30.25
C LEU A 416 -11.71 2.33 -30.17
N LEU A 417 -10.45 2.36 -29.72
CA LEU A 417 -9.60 3.56 -29.76
C LEU A 417 -9.43 4.04 -31.20
N GLY A 418 -9.00 3.14 -32.10
CA GLY A 418 -8.85 3.47 -33.51
C GLY A 418 -10.13 4.03 -34.10
N PHE A 419 -11.28 3.42 -33.79
CA PHE A 419 -12.59 3.88 -34.23
C PHE A 419 -12.97 5.24 -33.64
N MET A 420 -12.79 5.43 -32.34
CA MET A 420 -13.04 6.70 -31.64
C MET A 420 -12.15 7.82 -32.17
N MET A 421 -10.86 7.55 -32.42
CA MET A 421 -9.95 8.52 -33.02
C MET A 421 -10.31 8.81 -34.48
N TYR A 422 -10.76 7.80 -35.24
CA TYR A 422 -11.26 7.98 -36.60
C TYR A 422 -12.54 8.83 -36.62
N ALA A 423 -13.54 8.50 -35.80
CA ALA A 423 -14.78 9.26 -35.65
C ALA A 423 -14.51 10.69 -35.15
N GLY A 424 -13.59 10.82 -34.18
CA GLY A 424 -13.12 12.11 -33.69
C GLY A 424 -12.39 12.94 -34.74
N SER A 425 -11.69 12.30 -35.68
CA SER A 425 -11.09 12.99 -36.83
C SER A 425 -12.12 13.47 -37.86
N MET A 426 -13.31 12.88 -37.89
CA MET A 426 -14.40 13.33 -38.78
C MET A 426 -15.01 14.65 -38.32
N ASN A 427 -14.91 14.98 -37.04
CA ASN A 427 -15.38 16.24 -36.49
C ASN A 427 -14.31 16.88 -35.60
N LYS A 428 -13.60 17.87 -36.16
CA LYS A 428 -12.42 18.54 -35.58
C LYS A 428 -12.60 18.97 -34.13
N LYS A 429 -13.83 19.28 -33.72
CA LYS A 429 -14.17 19.71 -32.36
C LYS A 429 -14.09 18.58 -31.33
N TYR A 430 -14.34 17.33 -31.74
CA TYR A 430 -14.52 16.20 -30.82
C TYR A 430 -13.33 15.22 -30.77
N GLY A 431 -12.34 15.36 -31.66
CA GLY A 431 -11.17 14.45 -31.70
C GLY A 431 -10.46 14.26 -30.37
N ILE A 432 -10.22 15.35 -29.64
CA ILE A 432 -9.60 15.28 -28.32
C ILE A 432 -10.54 14.62 -27.29
N TYR A 433 -11.84 14.89 -27.35
CA TYR A 433 -12.82 14.30 -26.43
C TYR A 433 -12.91 12.78 -26.57
N PHE A 434 -12.81 12.26 -27.80
CA PHE A 434 -12.79 10.83 -28.06
C PHE A 434 -11.52 10.14 -27.54
N LEU A 435 -10.36 10.77 -27.70
CA LEU A 435 -9.10 10.26 -27.13
C LEU A 435 -9.18 10.24 -25.59
N LEU A 436 -9.72 11.30 -24.99
CA LEU A 436 -9.88 11.43 -23.55
C LEU A 436 -10.91 10.41 -23.01
N LEU A 437 -12.00 10.17 -23.75
CA LEU A 437 -13.01 9.16 -23.43
C LEU A 437 -12.45 7.74 -23.56
N PHE A 438 -11.58 7.48 -24.53
CA PHE A 438 -10.90 6.19 -24.61
C PHE A 438 -10.00 5.95 -23.41
N VAL A 439 -9.14 6.90 -23.03
CA VAL A 439 -8.28 6.74 -21.85
C VAL A 439 -9.11 6.54 -20.58
N PHE A 440 -10.26 7.19 -20.49
CA PHE A 440 -11.24 6.95 -19.43
C PHE A 440 -11.82 5.53 -19.47
N ILE A 441 -12.28 5.06 -20.63
CA ILE A 441 -12.84 3.71 -20.81
C ILE A 441 -11.78 2.64 -20.58
N GLU A 442 -10.56 2.81 -21.06
CA GLU A 442 -9.43 1.91 -20.80
C GLU A 442 -9.11 1.89 -19.29
N GLY A 443 -9.00 3.06 -18.66
CA GLY A 443 -8.78 3.16 -17.22
C GLY A 443 -9.88 2.46 -16.42
N LEU A 444 -11.14 2.64 -16.82
CA LEU A 444 -12.29 1.98 -16.20
C LEU A 444 -12.28 0.46 -16.49
N LEU A 445 -12.20 0.03 -17.74
CA LEU A 445 -12.21 -1.39 -18.12
C LEU A 445 -11.03 -2.18 -17.54
N VAL A 446 -9.84 -1.60 -17.52
CA VAL A 446 -8.60 -2.28 -17.09
C VAL A 446 -8.34 -2.14 -15.59
N ASN A 447 -8.70 -1.02 -14.95
CA ASN A 447 -8.41 -0.87 -13.51
C ASN A 447 -9.61 -1.19 -12.62
N TYR A 448 -10.86 -1.00 -13.10
CA TYR A 448 -12.06 -1.26 -12.31
C TYR A 448 -12.41 -2.75 -12.28
N PHE A 449 -12.35 -3.44 -13.42
CA PHE A 449 -12.71 -4.87 -13.48
C PHE A 449 -11.61 -5.80 -12.95
N HIS A 450 -10.38 -5.32 -12.81
CA HIS A 450 -9.30 -6.09 -12.16
C HIS A 450 -9.19 -5.84 -10.64
N GLY A 451 -10.01 -4.94 -10.08
CA GLY A 451 -10.11 -4.73 -8.64
C GLY A 451 -11.17 -5.65 -8.04
N TYR A 452 -10.76 -6.64 -7.24
CA TYR A 452 -11.70 -7.52 -6.55
C TYR A 452 -12.30 -6.82 -5.34
N PHE A 453 -13.63 -6.88 -5.20
CA PHE A 453 -14.35 -6.36 -4.06
C PHE A 453 -14.76 -7.48 -3.12
N ILE A 454 -14.51 -7.31 -1.83
CA ILE A 454 -15.02 -8.20 -0.79
C ILE A 454 -16.30 -7.57 -0.22
N PRO A 455 -17.44 -8.30 -0.16
CA PRO A 455 -18.63 -7.81 0.51
C PRO A 455 -18.33 -7.44 1.97
N ALA A 456 -18.77 -6.26 2.42
CA ALA A 456 -18.55 -5.83 3.81
C ALA A 456 -19.06 -6.85 4.84
N SER A 457 -20.12 -7.59 4.50
CA SER A 457 -20.70 -8.66 5.33
C SER A 457 -19.77 -9.84 5.61
N ALA A 458 -18.72 -10.04 4.80
CA ALA A 458 -17.67 -11.02 5.06
C ALA A 458 -16.65 -10.52 6.10
N LEU A 459 -16.43 -9.20 6.18
CA LEU A 459 -15.47 -8.58 7.11
C LEU A 459 -16.11 -8.17 8.44
N SER A 460 -17.43 -8.01 8.46
CA SER A 460 -18.18 -7.55 9.64
C SER A 460 -18.61 -8.68 10.58
N VAL A 461 -18.26 -9.95 10.30
CA VAL A 461 -18.60 -11.06 11.20
C VAL A 461 -17.75 -10.92 12.46
N LYS A 462 -18.39 -10.48 13.54
CA LYS A 462 -17.75 -10.43 14.85
C LYS A 462 -17.62 -11.85 15.38
N THR A 463 -16.39 -12.33 15.47
CA THR A 463 -16.03 -13.51 16.24
C THR A 463 -15.64 -13.06 17.65
N SER A 464 -16.29 -13.62 18.67
CA SER A 464 -15.92 -13.38 20.06
C SER A 464 -14.67 -14.19 20.42
N PHE A 465 -13.75 -13.61 21.19
CA PHE A 465 -12.70 -14.42 21.80
C PHE A 465 -13.31 -15.47 22.73
N PRO A 466 -12.67 -16.64 22.88
CA PRO A 466 -12.93 -17.53 24.00
C PRO A 466 -12.87 -16.72 25.31
N LYS A 467 -13.81 -16.96 26.22
CA LYS A 467 -13.88 -16.25 27.52
C LYS A 467 -12.60 -16.41 28.36
N SER A 468 -11.74 -17.38 28.05
CA SER A 468 -10.50 -17.71 28.76
C SER A 468 -9.28 -16.87 28.39
N ILE A 469 -9.34 -16.00 27.37
CA ILE A 469 -8.17 -15.23 26.89
C ILE A 469 -8.05 -13.89 27.63
N ASP A 470 -7.01 -13.71 28.46
CA ASP A 470 -6.67 -12.40 29.05
C ASP A 470 -5.66 -11.63 28.19
N ALA A 471 -6.17 -10.72 27.37
CA ALA A 471 -5.37 -9.84 26.52
C ALA A 471 -4.81 -8.58 27.23
N LYS A 472 -5.06 -8.40 28.53
CA LYS A 472 -4.57 -7.22 29.28
C LYS A 472 -3.14 -7.41 29.77
N THR A 473 -2.78 -8.63 30.13
CA THR A 473 -1.49 -8.99 30.74
C THR A 473 -0.61 -9.83 29.82
N TYR A 474 -1.18 -10.35 28.72
CA TYR A 474 -0.47 -11.17 27.74
C TYR A 474 -0.72 -10.74 26.29
N ARG A 475 0.18 -11.16 25.39
CA ARG A 475 0.05 -10.94 23.95
C ARG A 475 -0.66 -12.11 23.26
N ILE A 476 -1.32 -11.78 22.16
CA ILE A 476 -1.92 -12.72 21.22
C ILE A 476 -1.12 -12.63 19.92
N GLN A 477 -0.76 -13.77 19.36
CA GLN A 477 -0.11 -13.89 18.05
C GLN A 477 -0.99 -14.73 17.13
N SER A 478 -1.47 -14.15 16.03
CA SER A 478 -2.17 -14.88 15.00
C SER A 478 -1.20 -15.38 13.93
N THR A 479 -1.50 -16.50 13.27
CA THR A 479 -0.80 -16.95 12.04
C THR A 479 -0.78 -15.92 10.92
N SER A 480 -1.61 -14.90 11.07
CA SER A 480 -1.81 -13.84 10.11
C SER A 480 -1.10 -12.53 10.46
N ASP A 481 -0.47 -12.44 11.63
CA ASP A 481 0.41 -11.33 12.01
C ASP A 481 1.78 -11.47 11.33
N VAL A 482 2.20 -10.46 10.58
CA VAL A 482 3.45 -10.51 9.81
C VAL A 482 4.62 -10.16 10.73
N ILE A 483 5.28 -11.16 11.29
CA ILE A 483 6.65 -11.56 10.91
C ILE A 483 7.04 -12.79 11.74
N PRO A 484 7.52 -13.88 11.14
CA PRO A 484 7.82 -13.98 9.73
C PRO A 484 6.90 -15.08 9.16
N TYR A 485 5.64 -14.69 8.93
CA TYR A 485 4.63 -15.49 8.23
C TYR A 485 4.18 -14.76 6.98
N THR A 486 4.88 -15.03 5.89
CA THR A 486 4.60 -14.58 4.53
C THR A 486 3.37 -15.26 3.91
N GLY A 487 2.81 -16.30 4.56
CA GLY A 487 1.74 -17.14 4.03
C GLY A 487 0.46 -16.38 3.67
N PHE A 488 -0.03 -15.49 4.54
CA PHE A 488 -1.28 -14.77 4.29
C PHE A 488 -1.14 -13.67 3.23
N HIS A 489 -0.07 -12.88 3.30
CA HIS A 489 0.21 -11.87 2.27
C HIS A 489 0.39 -12.50 0.89
N THR A 490 1.12 -13.61 0.83
CA THR A 490 1.31 -14.37 -0.41
C THR A 490 0.01 -15.02 -0.85
N TYR A 491 -0.77 -15.68 0.02
CA TYR A 491 -2.06 -16.28 -0.31
C TYR A 491 -3.05 -15.26 -0.87
N MET A 492 -3.24 -14.11 -0.21
CA MET A 492 -4.12 -13.06 -0.70
C MET A 492 -3.58 -12.41 -1.97
N SER A 493 -2.28 -12.16 -2.08
CA SER A 493 -1.70 -11.68 -3.34
C SER A 493 -1.91 -12.71 -4.47
N SER A 494 -1.77 -13.99 -4.18
CA SER A 494 -2.00 -15.08 -5.13
C SER A 494 -3.46 -15.22 -5.52
N ILE A 495 -4.42 -14.97 -4.62
CA ILE A 495 -5.85 -14.89 -4.94
C ILE A 495 -6.15 -13.65 -5.76
N MET A 496 -5.75 -12.47 -5.27
CA MET A 496 -6.03 -11.16 -5.88
C MET A 496 -5.36 -10.98 -7.24
N PHE A 497 -4.28 -11.70 -7.52
CA PHE A 497 -3.52 -11.57 -8.77
C PHE A 497 -3.51 -12.84 -9.60
N ARG A 498 -4.38 -13.82 -9.30
CA ARG A 498 -4.45 -15.07 -10.04
C ARG A 498 -4.94 -14.83 -11.48
N PRO A 499 -4.26 -15.38 -12.50
CA PRO A 499 -4.77 -15.34 -13.85
C PRO A 499 -5.99 -16.25 -14.03
N PRO A 500 -6.96 -15.87 -14.89
CA PRO A 500 -8.08 -16.71 -15.30
C PRO A 500 -7.66 -17.90 -16.19
N PHE A 501 -6.35 -18.07 -16.46
CA PHE A 501 -5.77 -19.17 -17.23
C PHE A 501 -4.88 -20.12 -16.44
N SER A 502 -4.82 -19.92 -15.12
CA SER A 502 -4.36 -20.97 -14.23
C SER A 502 -5.09 -22.27 -14.60
N LYS A 503 -4.35 -23.35 -14.87
CA LYS A 503 -4.93 -24.68 -15.09
C LYS A 503 -5.56 -25.23 -13.81
N GLU A 504 -5.21 -24.67 -12.67
CA GLU A 504 -6.09 -24.74 -11.53
C GLU A 504 -7.29 -23.85 -11.84
N LYS A 505 -8.47 -24.47 -11.93
CA LYS A 505 -9.76 -23.76 -11.91
C LYS A 505 -9.63 -22.60 -10.91
N SER A 506 -10.04 -21.40 -11.32
CA SER A 506 -10.05 -20.20 -10.47
C SER A 506 -10.34 -20.58 -9.03
N MET A 507 -9.65 -20.01 -8.03
CA MET A 507 -9.94 -20.27 -6.60
C MET A 507 -11.28 -19.64 -6.13
N ILE A 508 -12.20 -19.45 -7.08
CA ILE A 508 -13.61 -19.65 -6.84
C ILE A 508 -13.97 -20.68 -7.90
N ASP A 509 -13.75 -21.96 -7.62
CA ASP A 509 -14.33 -22.98 -8.46
C ASP A 509 -15.84 -23.02 -8.18
N LEU A 510 -16.62 -23.70 -9.01
CA LEU A 510 -18.07 -23.83 -8.79
C LEU A 510 -18.40 -24.31 -7.37
N TYR A 511 -17.49 -25.03 -6.70
CA TYR A 511 -17.63 -25.53 -5.34
C TYR A 511 -17.33 -24.45 -4.28
N GLU A 512 -16.35 -23.56 -4.48
CA GLU A 512 -16.06 -22.39 -3.65
C GLU A 512 -17.07 -21.25 -3.85
N GLU A 513 -17.65 -21.13 -5.06
CA GLU A 513 -18.79 -20.23 -5.35
C GLU A 513 -20.06 -20.72 -4.63
N GLN A 514 -20.34 -22.02 -4.74
CA GLN A 514 -21.40 -22.70 -3.97
C GLN A 514 -21.10 -22.71 -2.47
N SER A 515 -19.83 -22.57 -2.09
CA SER A 515 -19.37 -22.43 -0.72
C SER A 515 -18.98 -21.00 -0.39
N TYR A 516 -19.74 -20.01 -0.84
CA TYR A 516 -19.61 -18.62 -0.39
C TYR A 516 -19.45 -18.53 1.14
N ASP A 517 -20.14 -19.41 1.89
CA ASP A 517 -19.97 -19.55 3.33
C ASP A 517 -18.59 -20.02 3.78
N LYS A 518 -17.90 -20.87 3.00
CA LYS A 518 -16.51 -21.28 3.23
C LYS A 518 -15.55 -20.13 2.94
N LEU A 519 -15.72 -19.39 1.82
CA LEU A 519 -14.89 -18.20 1.53
C LEU A 519 -15.10 -17.11 2.58
N LYS A 520 -16.36 -16.86 2.97
CA LYS A 520 -16.73 -15.99 4.09
C LYS A 520 -16.10 -16.47 5.39
N LYS A 521 -16.17 -17.77 5.73
CA LYS A 521 -15.48 -18.33 6.91
C LYS A 521 -13.97 -18.11 6.84
N THR A 522 -13.33 -18.39 5.70
CA THR A 522 -11.89 -18.13 5.49
C THR A 522 -11.55 -16.65 5.65
N LEU A 523 -12.36 -15.74 5.09
CA LEU A 523 -12.16 -14.29 5.23
C LEU A 523 -12.41 -13.76 6.66
N VAL A 524 -13.25 -14.44 7.43
CA VAL A 524 -13.49 -14.16 8.87
C VAL A 524 -12.37 -14.72 9.74
N THR A 525 -11.73 -15.82 9.32
CA THR A 525 -10.54 -16.36 10.00
C THR A 525 -9.26 -15.62 9.61
N ILE A 526 -9.31 -14.86 8.52
CA ILE A 526 -8.30 -13.94 7.99
C ILE A 526 -8.39 -12.58 8.70
N PRO A 527 -7.27 -11.94 9.07
CA PRO A 527 -7.33 -10.78 9.94
C PRO A 527 -7.73 -9.52 9.18
N THR A 528 -8.90 -8.98 9.50
CA THR A 528 -8.79 -7.73 10.25
C THR A 528 -8.24 -8.14 11.61
N SER A 529 -7.11 -7.57 12.07
CA SER A 529 -6.41 -8.05 13.27
C SER A 529 -7.42 -8.54 14.31
N TRP A 530 -7.31 -9.75 14.85
CA TRP A 530 -8.35 -10.29 15.74
C TRP A 530 -8.68 -9.35 16.91
N ALA A 531 -7.73 -8.48 17.25
CA ALA A 531 -7.90 -7.37 18.14
C ALA A 531 -8.85 -6.23 17.67
N ALA A 532 -8.92 -5.97 16.36
CA ALA A 532 -9.93 -5.13 15.73
C ALA A 532 -11.35 -5.74 15.87
N VAL A 533 -11.50 -7.05 15.62
CA VAL A 533 -12.81 -7.74 15.68
C VAL A 533 -13.33 -7.84 17.12
N ALA A 534 -12.45 -8.16 18.07
CA ALA A 534 -12.82 -8.39 19.45
C ALA A 534 -12.39 -7.25 20.40
N ASN A 535 -12.17 -6.06 19.84
CA ASN A 535 -11.93 -4.82 20.58
C ASN A 535 -10.77 -4.87 21.58
N THR A 536 -9.77 -5.74 21.39
CA THR A 536 -8.60 -5.74 22.26
C THR A 536 -7.66 -4.60 21.88
N TYR A 537 -6.83 -4.18 22.83
CA TYR A 537 -5.90 -3.10 22.61
C TYR A 537 -4.73 -3.49 21.69
N ALA A 538 -4.60 -4.78 21.35
CA ALA A 538 -3.52 -5.28 20.53
C ALA A 538 -3.58 -4.83 19.07
N VAL A 539 -2.44 -4.48 18.46
CA VAL A 539 -2.36 -4.21 17.02
C VAL A 539 -1.17 -5.00 16.50
N GLN A 540 -1.37 -5.60 15.33
CA GLN A 540 -0.52 -6.57 14.64
C GLN A 540 0.99 -6.32 14.65
N GLY A 541 1.75 -7.38 14.33
CA GLY A 541 3.20 -7.36 14.16
C GLY A 541 3.76 -6.76 12.86
N TYR A 542 2.92 -6.44 11.87
CA TYR A 542 3.39 -5.82 10.62
C TYR A 542 3.45 -4.30 10.76
N ASN A 543 4.66 -3.75 10.78
CA ASN A 543 4.89 -2.32 10.59
C ASN A 543 5.53 -2.07 9.24
N THR A 544 5.29 -0.88 8.69
CA THR A 544 6.09 -0.37 7.57
C THR A 544 7.58 -0.49 7.90
N PHE A 545 7.97 -0.16 9.14
CA PHE A 545 9.33 -0.22 9.64
C PHE A 545 9.45 -1.27 10.74
N VAL A 546 10.00 -2.43 10.40
CA VAL A 546 10.31 -3.50 11.37
C VAL A 546 11.60 -3.14 12.09
N PRO A 547 11.64 -3.15 13.43
CA PRO A 547 12.88 -2.92 14.17
C PRO A 547 13.95 -3.95 13.82
N LYS A 548 15.16 -3.51 13.52
CA LYS A 548 16.32 -4.35 13.17
C LYS A 548 16.60 -5.39 14.26
N LYS A 549 16.49 -5.00 15.53
CA LYS A 549 16.63 -5.92 16.67
C LYS A 549 15.64 -7.08 16.63
N LEU A 550 14.38 -6.80 16.32
CA LEU A 550 13.35 -7.84 16.20
C LEU A 550 13.63 -8.77 15.01
N ALA A 551 14.04 -8.19 13.87
CA ALA A 551 14.44 -8.97 12.72
C ALA A 551 15.67 -9.86 12.98
N THR A 552 16.68 -9.35 13.70
CA THR A 552 17.86 -10.12 14.14
C THR A 552 17.49 -11.21 15.14
N TYR A 553 16.60 -10.95 16.09
CA TYR A 553 16.14 -11.96 17.04
C TYR A 553 15.48 -13.17 16.34
N PHE A 554 14.81 -12.89 15.23
CA PHE A 554 14.17 -13.89 14.38
C PHE A 554 14.99 -14.33 13.16
N SER A 555 16.26 -13.90 13.04
CA SER A 555 17.09 -14.26 11.88
C SER A 555 17.61 -15.70 11.89
N ASN A 556 17.47 -16.42 13.01
CA ASN A 556 17.88 -17.82 13.13
C ASN A 556 16.69 -18.78 12.91
N PHE A 557 16.98 -19.92 12.27
CA PHE A 557 16.01 -20.98 11.98
C PHE A 557 15.46 -21.64 13.26
N SER A 558 14.15 -21.83 13.31
CA SER A 558 13.42 -22.62 14.28
C SER A 558 13.65 -24.09 13.99
N HIS A 559 13.87 -24.89 15.03
CA HIS A 559 14.14 -26.31 14.90
C HIS A 559 13.03 -27.09 14.15
N ASN A 560 11.78 -26.63 14.20
CA ASN A 560 10.63 -27.35 13.65
C ASN A 560 10.19 -26.89 12.25
N TYR A 561 10.93 -25.98 11.60
CA TYR A 561 10.45 -25.33 10.38
C TYR A 561 10.12 -26.33 9.26
N GLN A 562 10.97 -27.36 9.05
CA GLN A 562 10.77 -28.34 7.99
C GLN A 562 9.48 -29.17 8.16
N SER A 563 9.13 -29.49 9.41
CA SER A 563 7.93 -30.28 9.70
C SER A 563 6.64 -29.50 9.45
N GLU A 564 6.59 -28.22 9.84
CA GLU A 564 5.48 -27.33 9.51
C GLU A 564 5.42 -27.02 8.03
N TYR A 565 6.58 -26.83 7.41
CA TYR A 565 6.68 -26.60 5.97
C TYR A 565 6.11 -27.79 5.19
N SER A 566 6.50 -29.01 5.57
CA SER A 566 5.98 -30.25 4.99
C SER A 566 4.47 -30.40 5.21
N TYR A 567 3.96 -30.02 6.39
CA TYR A 567 2.52 -30.01 6.66
C TYR A 567 1.77 -29.03 5.74
N ILE A 568 2.27 -27.80 5.59
CA ILE A 568 1.67 -26.79 4.71
C ILE A 568 1.65 -27.27 3.26
N ILE A 569 2.79 -27.81 2.78
CA ILE A 569 2.92 -28.40 1.46
C ILE A 569 1.94 -29.56 1.26
N SER A 570 1.83 -30.48 2.23
CA SER A 570 0.95 -31.65 2.13
C SER A 570 -0.53 -31.29 2.02
N ARG A 571 -0.92 -30.11 2.53
CA ARG A 571 -2.29 -29.61 2.54
C ARG A 571 -2.60 -28.68 1.38
N ASN A 572 -1.57 -28.24 0.68
CA ASN A 572 -1.67 -27.39 -0.48
C ASN A 572 -0.44 -27.63 -1.36
N GLU A 573 -0.55 -28.67 -2.20
CA GLU A 573 0.51 -29.16 -3.07
C GLU A 573 1.04 -28.08 -4.04
N GLU A 574 0.24 -27.05 -4.31
CA GLU A 574 0.64 -25.90 -5.13
C GLU A 574 1.75 -25.07 -4.46
N PHE A 575 1.83 -25.06 -3.13
CA PHE A 575 2.98 -24.47 -2.41
C PHE A 575 4.28 -25.26 -2.61
N ALA A 576 4.22 -26.56 -2.91
CA ALA A 576 5.42 -27.39 -3.08
C ALA A 576 6.15 -27.11 -4.41
N LYS A 577 5.38 -26.73 -5.44
CA LYS A 577 5.80 -26.68 -6.85
C LYS A 577 6.68 -25.47 -7.18
N THR A 578 6.76 -24.45 -6.32
CA THR A 578 7.49 -23.18 -6.55
C THR A 578 8.96 -23.16 -6.10
N THR A 579 9.51 -24.28 -5.61
CA THR A 579 10.72 -24.26 -4.77
C THR A 579 12.07 -24.46 -5.48
N LYS A 580 12.13 -24.87 -6.76
CA LYS A 580 13.44 -25.23 -7.36
C LYS A 580 14.14 -24.14 -8.17
N THR A 581 13.46 -23.06 -8.56
CA THR A 581 14.07 -21.95 -9.32
C THR A 581 13.26 -20.67 -9.13
N SER A 582 13.88 -19.60 -8.60
CA SER A 582 13.44 -18.17 -8.60
C SER A 582 12.64 -17.57 -7.41
N HIS A 583 13.40 -17.02 -6.45
CA HIS A 583 13.39 -15.66 -5.84
C HIS A 583 12.14 -14.80 -5.57
N ILE A 584 10.90 -15.16 -5.90
CA ILE A 584 9.72 -14.34 -5.50
C ILE A 584 8.61 -15.15 -4.82
N ASN A 585 8.54 -16.46 -5.09
CA ASN A 585 7.65 -17.41 -4.38
C ASN A 585 8.44 -18.39 -3.48
N ALA A 586 9.71 -18.13 -3.22
CA ALA A 586 10.40 -18.77 -2.12
C ALA A 586 9.70 -18.31 -0.84
N LEU A 587 8.74 -19.09 -0.36
CA LEU A 587 8.42 -19.11 1.05
C LEU A 587 9.73 -19.44 1.76
N ASP A 588 10.53 -18.43 2.08
CA ASP A 588 11.23 -18.47 3.35
C ASP A 588 10.09 -18.40 4.36
N THR A 589 9.56 -19.57 4.74
CA THR A 589 8.71 -19.74 5.93
C THR A 589 9.58 -19.32 7.09
N SER A 590 9.55 -18.04 7.38
CA SER A 590 10.80 -17.32 7.39
C SER A 590 11.61 -17.63 8.60
N ARG A 591 12.46 -18.65 8.52
CA ARG A 591 13.24 -19.18 9.63
C ARG A 591 12.50 -19.42 10.95
N VAL A 592 11.21 -19.14 11.15
CA VAL A 592 10.58 -19.11 12.47
C VAL A 592 9.16 -19.60 12.33
N THR A 593 8.78 -20.56 13.16
CA THR A 593 7.42 -21.06 13.17
C THR A 593 6.59 -20.62 14.38
N MET A 594 5.28 -20.84 14.37
CA MET A 594 4.38 -20.57 15.50
C MET A 594 4.76 -21.49 16.66
N ASN A 595 5.28 -22.70 16.40
CA ASN A 595 5.83 -23.61 17.41
C ASN A 595 7.22 -23.17 17.98
N ASP A 596 7.71 -21.98 17.67
CA ASP A 596 8.99 -21.46 18.19
C ASP A 596 8.86 -20.90 19.62
N ASP A 597 9.74 -21.34 20.54
CA ASP A 597 9.73 -20.91 21.94
C ASP A 597 10.00 -19.42 22.14
N ARG A 598 10.65 -18.78 21.16
CA ARG A 598 10.94 -17.35 21.22
C ARG A 598 9.67 -16.52 21.34
N TRP A 599 8.51 -17.03 20.90
CA TRP A 599 7.23 -16.36 21.08
C TRP A 599 6.85 -16.21 22.54
N GLY A 600 6.98 -17.27 23.34
CA GLY A 600 6.73 -17.24 24.78
C GLY A 600 7.60 -16.18 25.48
N ARG A 601 8.89 -16.09 25.12
CA ARG A 601 9.82 -15.09 25.66
C ARG A 601 9.42 -13.63 25.38
N LEU A 602 8.64 -13.41 24.32
CA LEU A 602 8.07 -12.11 23.99
C LEU A 602 6.69 -11.90 24.63
N GLY A 603 6.30 -12.69 25.65
CA GLY A 603 5.03 -12.56 26.36
C GLY A 603 3.80 -12.92 25.52
N ILE A 604 3.96 -13.68 24.44
CA ILE A 604 2.82 -14.27 23.71
C ILE A 604 2.34 -15.46 24.50
N ARG A 605 1.15 -15.30 25.09
CA ARG A 605 0.47 -16.40 25.79
C ARG A 605 -0.43 -17.16 24.84
N TYR A 606 -1.07 -16.47 23.92
CA TYR A 606 -2.11 -17.08 23.09
C TYR A 606 -1.70 -17.05 21.62
N ILE A 607 -1.82 -18.20 20.98
CA ILE A 607 -1.61 -18.35 19.55
C ILE A 607 -2.94 -18.67 18.88
N ILE A 608 -3.28 -17.92 17.84
CA ILE A 608 -4.43 -18.21 16.99
C ILE A 608 -3.89 -18.77 15.67
N SER A 609 -4.31 -19.99 15.32
CA SER A 609 -3.82 -20.68 14.15
C SER A 609 -4.96 -21.22 13.29
N ASP A 610 -4.73 -21.23 11.99
CA ASP A 610 -5.56 -21.90 10.99
C ASP A 610 -5.22 -23.40 10.87
N ARG A 611 -4.24 -23.88 11.64
CA ARG A 611 -3.76 -25.26 11.61
C ARG A 611 -3.41 -25.78 13.02
N PRO A 612 -3.34 -27.11 13.20
CA PRO A 612 -2.89 -27.68 14.45
C PRO A 612 -1.43 -27.34 14.76
N LEU A 613 -1.16 -26.91 15.99
CA LEU A 613 0.17 -26.76 16.58
C LEU A 613 0.40 -27.88 17.58
N LYS A 614 1.59 -28.49 17.54
CA LYS A 614 1.90 -29.69 18.34
C LYS A 614 2.43 -29.37 19.73
N LYS A 615 2.92 -28.14 19.94
CA LYS A 615 3.70 -27.78 21.12
C LYS A 615 2.89 -27.17 22.26
N TYR A 616 1.71 -26.63 21.94
CA TYR A 616 0.94 -25.81 22.84
C TYR A 616 -0.37 -26.48 23.21
N GLU A 617 -0.90 -26.10 24.36
CA GLU A 617 -2.21 -26.58 24.81
C GLU A 617 -3.29 -25.99 23.91
N LEU A 618 -4.14 -26.85 23.34
CA LEU A 618 -5.29 -26.40 22.55
C LEU A 618 -6.42 -26.01 23.50
N LEU A 619 -6.71 -24.72 23.60
CA LEU A 619 -7.82 -24.17 24.40
C LEU A 619 -9.18 -24.42 23.74
N LEU A 620 -9.27 -24.13 22.44
CA LEU A 620 -10.52 -24.20 21.70
C LEU A 620 -10.25 -24.46 20.23
N LYS A 621 -11.13 -25.24 19.60
CA LYS A 621 -11.24 -25.33 18.15
C LYS A 621 -12.64 -24.90 17.73
N GLU A 622 -12.76 -23.80 16.99
CA GLU A 622 -14.04 -23.26 16.55
C GLU A 622 -13.93 -22.75 15.11
N GLY A 623 -14.87 -23.17 14.25
CA GLY A 623 -14.95 -22.67 12.86
C GLY A 623 -13.70 -22.94 12.01
N GLY A 624 -12.93 -24.00 12.32
CA GLY A 624 -11.65 -24.28 11.64
C GLY A 624 -10.46 -23.48 12.17
N THR A 625 -10.66 -22.68 13.22
CA THR A 625 -9.61 -21.94 13.94
C THR A 625 -9.22 -22.69 15.20
N TYR A 626 -7.94 -22.64 15.52
CA TYR A 626 -7.34 -23.26 16.69
C TYR A 626 -6.78 -22.18 17.61
N TYR A 627 -7.17 -22.22 18.88
CA TYR A 627 -6.69 -21.31 19.92
C TYR A 627 -5.76 -22.09 20.84
N TYR A 628 -4.52 -21.64 20.93
CA TYR A 628 -3.46 -22.30 21.67
C TYR A 628 -2.98 -21.44 22.83
N GLU A 629 -2.53 -22.09 23.90
CA GLU A 629 -1.88 -21.46 25.05
C GLU A 629 -0.43 -21.91 25.20
N ILE A 630 0.47 -20.93 25.33
CA ILE A 630 1.88 -21.13 25.68
C ILE A 630 1.99 -20.99 27.21
N GLU A 631 1.82 -22.09 27.94
CA GLU A 631 1.78 -22.06 29.41
C GLU A 631 3.06 -21.47 30.05
N SER A 632 4.19 -21.57 29.36
CA SER A 632 5.48 -21.02 29.82
C SER A 632 5.67 -19.53 29.55
N ALA A 633 4.73 -18.86 28.85
CA ALA A 633 4.90 -17.46 28.51
C ALA A 633 4.76 -16.56 29.75
N PRO A 634 5.81 -15.77 30.12
CA PRO A 634 5.71 -14.81 31.20
C PRO A 634 4.69 -13.71 30.89
N PRO A 635 4.04 -13.14 31.93
CA PRO A 635 3.23 -11.93 31.77
C PRO A 635 4.06 -10.78 31.19
N ILE A 636 3.42 -9.92 30.39
CA ILE A 636 4.06 -8.70 29.86
C ILE A 636 4.58 -7.84 31.01
N TYR A 637 3.86 -7.81 32.13
CA TYR A 637 4.21 -7.06 33.33
C TYR A 637 4.30 -8.02 34.52
N ARG A 638 5.48 -8.13 35.13
CA ARG A 638 5.69 -9.06 36.25
C ARG A 638 6.68 -8.53 37.27
N TYR A 639 6.49 -8.88 38.53
CA TYR A 639 7.45 -8.68 39.59
C TYR A 639 8.30 -9.94 39.76
N ILE A 640 9.62 -9.77 39.79
CA ILE A 640 10.60 -10.83 40.03
C ILE A 640 11.23 -10.64 41.41
N GLU A 641 11.24 -11.71 42.20
CA GLU A 641 11.84 -11.79 43.54
C GLU A 641 12.83 -12.97 43.58
N GLY A 642 14.13 -12.69 43.64
CA GLY A 642 15.16 -13.72 43.51
C GLY A 642 15.22 -14.33 42.10
N THR A 643 15.68 -15.58 41.98
CA THR A 643 15.84 -16.27 40.68
C THR A 643 14.56 -16.93 40.15
N ASP A 644 13.59 -17.26 41.01
CA ASP A 644 12.55 -18.24 40.63
C ASP A 644 11.10 -17.84 40.91
N LYS A 645 10.82 -16.69 41.55
CA LYS A 645 9.43 -16.28 41.85
C LYS A 645 9.01 -15.07 41.01
N GLU A 646 8.14 -15.34 40.03
CA GLU A 646 7.46 -14.33 39.24
C GLU A 646 6.01 -14.16 39.69
N THR A 647 5.54 -12.92 39.78
CA THR A 647 4.13 -12.61 40.07
C THR A 647 3.60 -11.57 39.08
N VAL A 648 2.36 -11.74 38.61
CA VAL A 648 1.74 -10.81 37.65
C VAL A 648 1.66 -9.41 38.26
N ALA A 649 2.17 -8.41 37.55
CA ALA A 649 1.94 -7.02 37.88
C ALA A 649 0.72 -6.53 37.10
N VAL A 650 -0.30 -6.03 37.80
CA VAL A 650 -1.54 -5.58 37.14
C VAL A 650 -1.39 -4.11 36.76
N PRO A 651 -1.30 -3.78 35.46
CA PRO A 651 -1.20 -2.39 35.02
C PRO A 651 -2.56 -1.70 35.13
N THR A 652 -2.54 -0.41 35.45
CA THR A 652 -3.64 0.52 35.14
C THR A 652 -3.28 1.27 33.87
N TYR A 653 -3.98 0.95 32.79
CA TYR A 653 -3.83 1.65 31.51
C TYR A 653 -4.62 2.95 31.54
N VAL A 654 -3.93 4.07 31.74
CA VAL A 654 -4.54 5.40 31.64
C VAL A 654 -4.70 5.79 30.17
N ASN A 655 -3.68 5.54 29.33
CA ASN A 655 -3.69 5.75 27.89
C ASN A 655 -2.52 4.97 27.21
N PRO A 656 -2.37 4.91 25.88
CA PRO A 656 -1.36 4.07 25.23
C PRO A 656 0.07 4.62 25.39
N ASN A 657 0.22 5.84 25.88
CA ASN A 657 1.52 6.48 26.14
C ASN A 657 1.92 6.39 27.62
N ARG A 658 1.05 5.87 28.51
CA ARG A 658 1.22 5.86 29.97
C ARG A 658 0.61 4.62 30.61
N VAL A 659 1.48 3.82 31.24
CA VAL A 659 1.10 2.64 32.03
C VAL A 659 1.44 2.88 33.49
N GLU A 660 0.60 2.42 34.41
CA GLU A 660 0.78 2.66 35.83
C GLU A 660 0.66 1.42 36.67
N PHE A 661 1.35 1.43 37.80
CA PHE A 661 1.37 0.34 38.77
C PHE A 661 1.21 0.92 40.18
N ALA A 662 0.31 0.33 40.95
CA ALA A 662 0.20 0.60 42.38
C ALA A 662 1.25 -0.27 43.10
N ILE A 663 2.24 0.38 43.70
CA ILE A 663 3.33 -0.26 44.44
C ILE A 663 2.98 -0.30 45.92
N SER A 664 2.94 -1.51 46.46
CA SER A 664 2.71 -1.81 47.87
C SER A 664 4.00 -2.20 48.58
N LYS A 665 3.97 -2.30 49.91
CA LYS A 665 5.16 -2.62 50.73
C LYS A 665 5.87 -3.92 50.29
N LYS A 666 5.10 -4.93 49.86
CA LYS A 666 5.61 -6.23 49.38
C LYS A 666 6.33 -6.16 48.03
N GLU A 667 6.21 -5.07 47.28
CA GLU A 667 6.77 -4.92 45.92
C GLU A 667 8.05 -4.06 45.89
N ILE A 668 8.40 -3.38 46.98
CA ILE A 668 9.58 -2.49 47.06
C ILE A 668 10.90 -3.27 46.86
N SER A 669 10.97 -4.51 47.31
CA SER A 669 12.15 -5.37 47.14
C SER A 669 12.19 -6.09 45.78
N LYS A 670 11.14 -5.98 44.96
CA LYS A 670 10.99 -6.75 43.72
C LYS A 670 11.39 -5.95 42.49
N LYS A 671 11.93 -6.61 41.48
CA LYS A 671 12.16 -5.99 40.16
C LYS A 671 10.87 -6.06 39.34
N LEU A 672 10.31 -4.93 38.93
CA LEU A 672 9.24 -4.88 37.95
C LEU A 672 9.85 -5.01 36.55
N VAL A 673 9.45 -6.04 35.81
CA VAL A 673 9.88 -6.31 34.43
C VAL A 673 8.73 -6.12 33.47
N LEU A 674 8.98 -5.36 32.40
CA LEU A 674 8.05 -5.08 31.31
C LEU A 674 8.64 -5.62 30.01
N ILE A 675 7.98 -6.57 29.35
CA ILE A 675 8.45 -7.14 28.07
C ILE A 675 8.13 -6.17 26.94
N MET A 676 9.04 -5.26 26.58
CA MET A 676 8.85 -4.23 25.55
C MET A 676 10.18 -3.67 25.04
N ASN A 677 10.17 -2.82 24.01
CA ASN A 677 11.33 -2.01 23.64
C ASN A 677 11.49 -0.88 24.66
N PRO A 678 12.56 -0.87 25.49
CA PRO A 678 12.72 0.13 26.55
C PRO A 678 13.16 1.50 26.02
N LYS A 679 13.46 1.65 24.73
CA LYS A 679 13.91 2.92 24.15
C LYS A 679 12.82 3.99 24.23
N GLY A 680 13.19 5.18 24.72
CA GLY A 680 12.27 6.31 24.86
C GLY A 680 11.33 6.26 26.05
N PHE A 681 11.36 5.19 26.86
CA PHE A 681 10.58 5.11 28.09
C PHE A 681 11.32 5.70 29.29
N VAL A 682 10.53 6.31 30.17
CA VAL A 682 10.95 6.83 31.47
C VAL A 682 9.96 6.40 32.55
N ALA A 683 10.45 6.32 33.79
CA ALA A 683 9.70 5.80 34.92
C ALA A 683 9.73 6.82 36.06
N PHE A 684 8.57 7.05 36.66
CA PHE A 684 8.38 8.00 37.74
C PHE A 684 7.67 7.32 38.90
N GLN A 685 8.20 7.46 40.11
CA GLN A 685 7.56 6.97 41.32
C GLN A 685 7.23 8.15 42.23
N ASN A 686 5.94 8.33 42.52
CA ASN A 686 5.42 9.48 43.28
C ASN A 686 5.93 10.83 42.74
N GLY A 687 5.98 10.97 41.41
CA GLY A 687 6.41 12.20 40.73
C GLY A 687 7.93 12.38 40.59
N LYS A 688 8.76 11.48 41.13
CA LYS A 688 10.22 11.51 40.96
C LYS A 688 10.66 10.50 39.91
N GLU A 689 11.51 10.91 38.96
CA GLU A 689 12.10 9.98 37.99
C GLU A 689 12.98 8.96 38.72
N ILE A 690 12.86 7.68 38.34
CA ILE A 690 13.66 6.59 38.87
C ILE A 690 14.41 5.88 37.74
N PRO A 691 15.59 5.29 38.01
CA PRO A 691 16.39 4.64 36.98
C PRO A 691 15.67 3.42 36.40
N ILE A 692 15.94 3.17 35.12
CA ILE A 692 15.45 2.02 34.35
C ILE A 692 16.67 1.24 33.85
N GLU A 693 16.70 -0.06 34.12
CA GLU A 693 17.61 -1.00 33.47
C GLU A 693 16.98 -1.47 32.15
N LYS A 694 17.74 -1.43 31.07
CA LYS A 694 17.25 -1.66 29.70
C LYS A 694 17.87 -2.92 29.11
N GLY A 695 17.08 -3.98 28.97
CA GLY A 695 17.41 -5.19 28.23
C GLY A 695 17.09 -5.06 26.73
N ASP A 696 17.23 -6.16 25.99
CA ASP A 696 16.93 -6.16 24.56
C ASP A 696 15.43 -6.05 24.26
N PHE A 697 14.61 -6.74 25.05
CA PHE A 697 13.15 -6.76 24.96
C PHE A 697 12.49 -6.64 26.33
N GLU A 698 13.24 -6.15 27.31
CA GLU A 698 12.80 -6.01 28.68
C GLU A 698 13.19 -4.63 29.22
N MET A 699 12.27 -4.07 29.98
CA MET A 699 12.48 -2.88 30.78
C MET A 699 12.35 -3.26 32.24
N ILE A 700 13.40 -3.03 33.03
CA ILE A 700 13.48 -3.45 34.42
C ILE A 700 13.51 -2.19 35.30
N ILE A 701 12.61 -2.15 36.28
CA ILE A 701 12.42 -1.03 37.19
C ILE A 701 12.44 -1.58 38.61
N GLN A 702 13.27 -1.01 39.49
CA GLN A 702 13.24 -1.32 40.92
C GLN A 702 12.39 -0.26 41.63
N PRO A 703 11.17 -0.57 42.10
CA PRO A 703 10.41 0.34 42.93
C PRO A 703 11.14 0.59 44.24
N THR A 704 11.16 1.83 44.72
CA THR A 704 11.91 2.22 45.93
C THR A 704 11.02 2.58 47.13
N GLN A 705 9.74 2.84 46.89
CA GLN A 705 8.79 3.33 47.89
C GLN A 705 7.36 2.86 47.60
N ILE A 706 6.47 2.93 48.60
CA ILE A 706 5.03 2.71 48.40
C ILE A 706 4.48 3.85 47.55
N GLY A 707 3.54 3.55 46.64
CA GLY A 707 2.79 4.57 45.90
C GLY A 707 2.64 4.27 44.42
N ARG A 708 2.51 5.31 43.59
CA ARG A 708 2.20 5.17 42.17
C ARG A 708 3.50 5.17 41.36
N LEU A 709 3.75 4.08 40.66
CA LEU A 709 4.75 4.00 39.61
C LEU A 709 4.10 4.28 38.26
N THR A 710 4.64 5.22 37.51
CA THR A 710 4.17 5.63 36.19
C THR A 710 5.28 5.41 35.18
N VAL A 711 4.98 4.67 34.12
CA VAL A 711 5.86 4.46 32.98
C VAL A 711 5.27 5.21 31.80
N PHE A 712 6.03 6.09 31.16
CA PHE A 712 5.56 6.81 29.98
C PHE A 712 6.57 6.85 28.84
N TYR A 713 6.03 6.90 27.61
CA TYR A 713 6.81 7.05 26.39
C TYR A 713 7.08 8.52 26.09
N SER A 714 8.35 8.87 25.86
CA SER A 714 8.80 10.21 25.46
C SER A 714 9.54 10.14 24.11
N PRO A 715 8.96 10.71 23.03
CA PRO A 715 9.65 10.81 21.74
C PRO A 715 11.00 11.53 21.84
N LEU A 716 11.08 12.57 22.69
CA LEU A 716 12.32 13.32 22.92
C LEU A 716 13.38 12.45 23.60
N ARG A 717 13.00 11.66 24.60
CA ARG A 717 13.94 10.73 25.25
C ARG A 717 14.44 9.68 24.26
N HIS A 718 13.55 9.16 23.41
CA HIS A 718 13.92 8.20 22.38
C HIS A 718 14.97 8.80 21.44
N LEU A 719 14.75 10.03 20.99
CA LEU A 719 15.69 10.77 20.15
C LEU A 719 17.07 10.90 20.82
N ILE A 720 17.12 11.35 22.08
CA ILE A 720 18.36 11.49 22.85
C ILE A 720 19.10 10.15 22.95
N GLU A 721 18.37 9.05 23.19
CA GLU A 721 18.96 7.71 23.33
C GLU A 721 19.52 7.14 22.03
N VAL A 722 18.91 7.48 20.88
CA VAL A 722 19.45 7.11 19.57
C VAL A 722 20.74 7.87 19.29
N PHE A 723 20.79 9.17 19.57
CA PHE A 723 21.95 10.02 19.27
C PHE A 723 23.11 9.91 20.27
N ARG A 724 22.91 9.40 21.48
CA ARG A 724 23.99 9.22 22.48
C ARG A 724 24.80 7.93 22.29
N LYS A 725 24.35 7.02 21.41
CA LYS A 725 25.00 5.71 21.16
C LYS A 725 25.96 5.72 19.97
N GLU A 726 26.05 6.84 19.27
CA GLU A 726 27.11 7.19 18.32
C GLU A 726 28.00 8.24 18.96
#